data_AF-A0A1M4VEV6-F1
#
_entry.id   AF-A0A1M4VEV6-F1
#
_cell.length_a   1.000
_cell.length_b   1.000
_cell.length_c   1.000
_cell.angle_alpha   90.00
_cell.angle_beta   90.00
_cell.angle_gamma   90.00
#
_symmetry.space_group_name_H-M   'P 1'
#
loop_
_entity.id
_entity.type
_entity.pdbx_description
1 polymer ?
#
loop_
_entity_poly.entity_id
_entity_poly.type
_entity_poly.pdbx_seq_one_letter_code
_entity_poly.pdbx_strand_id
1 'polypeptide(L)'
;MNKWWRYGLWTMLAAAVLTAAHLAFWQRYMVERDYRQVELAVNYDEISALAGEAGLTSLEGLKEFKKHAVTAVVLREPTLDDLVVNGDVERYPGQRLLSQQGKKDAPGWLAGLAAKTSVAPDKTYLVIYNRDLFNQVSYQLAAKLAGVKSYQIADGTYVIETLGSYLSIKGLGVGFSGTALADVQNAGMRAILQIRDWDKATRESIAKVFQSYRNISNVSAVMFNDDIPGYPSMLPELAEQIRQLDVPLVQVEFLVQPGINKLGILVDKRVLRLHTVPQSELKNLTPSQVLDRYTLAAAERNHRILYYRPVIISGDLMQENLHFIDKIRDRLEREGLQVGAAGLLPPVPVYRSLAFLIGLGVIAGGLLLLERLGLGRLKAALGPVAVLLWAALLYVDFVTARKFMALAAVIVFPTLSLLLFVKKEGLTPGAAVWNFIRISLFSLLGALFMVGLLADAGFMLKLDQFAGVKLAHLAPLLIVLAYFSLHAARGVNMAEKVKGLLGQPVLLGVALAGAFMALAVLIYVARTGNDAGLEVSGLELQFRSLLDQILGVRPRTKEFLLGHPALLLVLLYGYRDNRFLPLLLLGAIGQASLVNTFAHIHTPLLVSLIRACHGIWLGILLGLAVYFFSKLVYRYGRGVLNG
;
A
#
# COMPACT_ATOMS: atom_id res chain seq x y z
N MET A 1 15.65 -39.10 -17.18
CA MET A 1 16.55 -37.94 -17.24
C MET A 1 17.96 -38.40 -16.93
N ASN A 2 18.97 -37.96 -17.68
CA ASN A 2 20.38 -38.22 -17.34
C ASN A 2 20.66 -37.62 -15.94
N LYS A 3 21.33 -38.37 -15.05
CA LYS A 3 21.62 -37.93 -13.68
C LYS A 3 22.32 -36.57 -13.67
N TRP A 4 23.23 -36.34 -14.60
CA TRP A 4 23.98 -35.09 -14.78
C TRP A 4 23.09 -33.87 -15.00
N TRP A 5 22.04 -33.98 -15.82
CA TRP A 5 21.10 -32.88 -16.04
C TRP A 5 20.32 -32.54 -14.76
N ARG A 6 19.94 -33.55 -13.99
CA ARG A 6 19.26 -33.35 -12.69
C ARG A 6 20.16 -32.58 -11.73
N TYR A 7 21.42 -32.98 -11.62
CA TYR A 7 22.40 -32.28 -10.78
C TYR A 7 22.63 -30.84 -11.26
N GLY A 8 22.66 -30.61 -12.58
CA GLY A 8 22.70 -29.26 -13.16
C GLY A 8 21.52 -28.39 -12.71
N LEU A 9 20.28 -28.89 -12.78
CA LEU A 9 19.12 -28.12 -12.34
C LEU A 9 19.13 -27.80 -10.83
N TRP A 10 19.56 -28.76 -9.99
CA TRP A 10 19.65 -28.53 -8.54
C TRP A 10 20.78 -27.57 -8.17
N THR A 11 21.92 -27.62 -8.87
CA THR A 11 23.03 -26.67 -8.65
C THR A 11 22.64 -25.26 -9.08
N MET A 12 21.97 -25.11 -10.23
CA MET A 12 21.37 -23.82 -10.64
C MET A 12 20.38 -23.30 -9.60
N LEU A 13 19.49 -24.16 -9.10
CA LEU A 13 18.53 -23.78 -8.07
C LEU A 13 19.23 -23.34 -6.78
N ALA A 14 20.25 -24.08 -6.33
CA ALA A 14 21.00 -23.72 -5.12
C ALA A 14 21.73 -22.38 -5.26
N ALA A 15 22.39 -22.13 -6.39
CA ALA A 15 23.03 -20.85 -6.68
C ALA A 15 22.04 -19.68 -6.69
N ALA A 16 20.87 -19.89 -7.30
CA ALA A 16 19.79 -18.90 -7.31
C ALA A 16 19.26 -18.63 -5.88
N VAL A 17 19.10 -19.67 -5.05
CA VAL A 17 18.64 -19.53 -3.66
C VAL A 17 19.61 -18.69 -2.86
N LEU A 18 20.92 -18.96 -2.95
CA LEU A 18 21.95 -18.17 -2.28
C LEU A 18 21.94 -16.71 -2.74
N THR A 19 21.77 -16.48 -4.05
CA THR A 19 21.68 -15.14 -4.63
C THR A 19 20.44 -14.40 -4.10
N ALA A 20 19.27 -15.03 -4.11
CA ALA A 20 18.04 -14.43 -3.61
C ALA A 20 18.08 -14.18 -2.09
N ALA A 21 18.67 -15.10 -1.32
CA ALA A 21 18.90 -14.93 0.11
C ALA A 21 19.85 -13.76 0.41
N HIS A 22 20.91 -13.61 -0.39
CA HIS A 22 21.81 -12.46 -0.27
C HIS A 22 21.06 -11.14 -0.47
N LEU A 23 20.21 -11.00 -1.50
CA LEU A 23 19.41 -9.78 -1.69
C LEU A 23 18.37 -9.59 -0.58
N ALA A 24 17.64 -10.65 -0.22
CA ALA A 24 16.63 -10.58 0.82
C ALA A 24 17.22 -10.13 2.17
N PHE A 25 18.42 -10.58 2.51
CA PHE A 25 19.09 -10.23 3.75
C PHE A 25 19.79 -8.86 3.67
N TRP A 26 20.74 -8.69 2.74
CA TRP A 26 21.60 -7.50 2.72
C TRP A 26 20.92 -6.29 2.10
N GLN A 27 20.19 -6.48 1.00
CA GLN A 27 19.56 -5.35 0.29
C GLN A 27 18.23 -4.95 0.91
N ARG A 28 17.50 -5.89 1.52
CA ARG A 28 16.17 -5.62 2.08
C ARG A 28 16.15 -5.60 3.60
N TYR A 29 16.46 -6.70 4.27
CA TYR A 29 16.31 -6.79 5.73
C TYR A 29 17.19 -5.77 6.49
N MET A 30 18.46 -5.59 6.10
CA MET A 30 19.33 -4.60 6.75
C MET A 30 18.80 -3.17 6.59
N VAL A 31 18.32 -2.83 5.40
CA VAL A 31 17.71 -1.52 5.12
C VAL A 31 16.44 -1.33 5.96
N GLU A 32 15.55 -2.33 5.99
CA GLU A 32 14.33 -2.28 6.78
C GLU A 32 14.60 -2.21 8.29
N ARG A 33 15.68 -2.85 8.77
CA ARG A 33 16.09 -2.82 10.17
C ARG A 33 16.47 -1.41 10.61
N ASP A 34 17.14 -0.66 9.75
CA ASP A 34 17.61 0.69 10.07
C ASP A 34 16.52 1.76 9.76
N TYR A 35 15.56 1.44 8.88
CA TYR A 35 14.43 2.29 8.49
C TYR A 35 13.25 2.23 9.48
N ARG A 36 13.43 2.80 10.69
CA ARG A 36 12.47 2.72 11.82
C ARG A 36 11.87 4.04 12.31
N GLN A 37 12.28 5.17 11.73
CA GLN A 37 11.85 6.50 12.17
C GLN A 37 10.43 6.82 11.70
N VAL A 38 9.55 7.23 12.60
CA VAL A 38 8.14 7.57 12.30
C VAL A 38 7.84 8.97 12.80
N GLU A 39 7.33 9.80 11.90
CA GLU A 39 6.93 11.17 12.17
C GLU A 39 5.44 11.25 12.48
N LEU A 40 5.11 11.87 13.61
CA LEU A 40 3.75 12.25 13.93
C LEU A 40 3.50 13.65 13.37
N ALA A 41 2.46 13.77 12.56
CA ALA A 41 2.07 15.02 11.92
C ALA A 41 0.61 15.38 12.25
N VAL A 42 0.32 16.67 12.32
CA VAL A 42 -1.03 17.22 12.59
C VAL A 42 -1.39 18.31 11.58
N ASN A 43 -2.67 18.65 11.45
CA ASN A 43 -3.12 19.70 10.55
C ASN A 43 -3.08 21.06 11.25
N TYR A 44 -2.55 22.09 10.59
CA TYR A 44 -2.50 23.43 11.20
C TYR A 44 -3.88 24.01 11.52
N ASP A 45 -4.84 23.90 10.59
CA ASP A 45 -6.19 24.47 10.74
C ASP A 45 -6.95 23.75 11.88
N GLU A 46 -6.84 22.43 11.95
CA GLU A 46 -7.49 21.62 13.01
C GLU A 46 -6.90 21.92 14.40
N ILE A 47 -5.58 22.07 14.50
CA ILE A 47 -4.92 22.40 15.76
C ILE A 47 -5.23 23.85 16.16
N SER A 48 -5.31 24.78 15.21
CA SER A 48 -5.70 26.15 15.47
C SER A 48 -7.15 26.24 15.99
N ALA A 49 -8.08 25.49 15.40
CA ALA A 49 -9.46 25.42 15.87
C ALA A 49 -9.53 24.84 17.29
N LEU A 50 -8.84 23.71 17.53
CA LEU A 50 -8.78 23.07 18.85
C LEU A 50 -8.13 23.98 19.92
N ALA A 51 -7.07 24.69 19.57
CA ALA A 51 -6.41 25.65 20.46
C ALA A 51 -7.35 26.81 20.80
N GLY A 52 -8.07 27.35 19.81
CA GLY A 52 -9.05 28.41 20.01
C GLY A 52 -10.17 28.03 20.97
N GLU A 53 -10.69 26.80 20.90
CA GLU A 53 -11.67 26.28 21.86
C GLU A 53 -11.12 26.19 23.30
N ALA A 54 -9.82 25.95 23.44
CA ALA A 54 -9.12 25.94 24.73
C ALA A 54 -8.64 27.35 25.17
N GLY A 55 -8.95 28.42 24.42
CA GLY A 55 -8.50 29.78 24.71
C GLY A 55 -7.00 30.04 24.45
N LEU A 56 -6.36 29.18 23.66
CA LEU A 56 -4.94 29.26 23.30
C LEU A 56 -4.76 29.81 21.88
N THR A 57 -3.59 30.40 21.63
CA THR A 57 -3.16 30.76 20.27
C THR A 57 -2.75 29.53 19.46
N SER A 58 -2.74 29.63 18.12
CA SER A 58 -2.25 28.57 17.22
C SER A 58 -0.83 28.12 17.58
N LEU A 59 0.08 29.06 17.83
CA LEU A 59 1.45 28.77 18.25
C LEU A 59 1.51 28.01 19.60
N GLU A 60 0.69 28.38 20.57
CA GLU A 60 0.65 27.68 21.88
C GLU A 60 0.11 26.27 21.72
N GLY A 61 -0.98 26.08 20.97
CA GLY A 61 -1.49 24.75 20.66
C GLY A 61 -0.43 23.87 19.99
N LEU A 62 0.25 24.39 18.97
CA LEU A 62 1.36 23.70 18.31
C LEU A 62 2.50 23.33 19.27
N LYS A 63 2.85 24.21 20.23
CA LYS A 63 3.86 23.92 21.26
C LYS A 63 3.41 22.83 22.23
N GLU A 64 2.13 22.76 22.59
CA GLU A 64 1.59 21.67 23.41
C GLU A 64 1.71 20.33 22.67
N PHE A 65 1.26 20.24 21.42
CA PHE A 65 1.40 19.00 20.63
C PHE A 65 2.85 18.56 20.44
N LYS A 66 3.78 19.52 20.31
CA LYS A 66 5.21 19.21 20.24
C LYS A 66 5.75 18.53 21.51
N LYS A 67 5.27 18.89 22.69
CA LYS A 67 5.65 18.21 23.95
C LYS A 67 5.25 16.73 23.94
N HIS A 68 4.20 16.38 23.19
CA HIS A 68 3.70 15.02 23.02
C HIS A 68 4.28 14.33 21.76
N ALA A 69 5.50 14.70 21.35
CA ALA A 69 6.27 14.07 20.26
C ALA A 69 5.74 14.29 18.83
N VAL A 70 4.85 15.26 18.61
CA VAL A 70 4.52 15.74 17.26
C VAL A 70 5.69 16.58 16.73
N THR A 71 6.19 16.24 15.53
CA THR A 71 7.36 16.92 14.93
C THR A 71 7.05 17.65 13.63
N ALA A 72 5.93 17.33 12.98
CA ALA A 72 5.53 17.93 11.72
C ALA A 72 4.11 18.50 11.74
N VAL A 73 3.89 19.50 10.89
CA VAL A 73 2.60 20.15 10.68
C VAL A 73 2.30 20.17 9.19
N VAL A 74 1.15 19.61 8.82
CA VAL A 74 0.60 19.68 7.48
C VAL A 74 -0.04 21.05 7.29
N LEU A 75 0.50 21.82 6.35
CA LEU A 75 -0.02 23.11 5.93
C LEU A 75 -0.75 22.93 4.61
N ARG A 76 -2.06 23.10 4.63
CA ARG A 76 -2.90 23.12 3.44
C ARG A 76 -2.74 24.45 2.73
N GLU A 77 -2.62 24.44 1.40
CA GLU A 77 -2.71 25.67 0.62
C GLU A 77 -4.15 26.20 0.69
N PRO A 78 -4.40 27.39 1.30
CA PRO A 78 -5.72 27.99 1.33
C PRO A 78 -6.22 28.27 -0.07
N THR A 79 -7.52 28.08 -0.27
CA THR A 79 -8.21 28.51 -1.49
C THR A 79 -8.52 30.00 -1.42
N LEU A 80 -8.79 30.60 -2.58
CA LEU A 80 -9.33 31.96 -2.62
C LEU A 80 -10.64 32.08 -1.82
N ASP A 81 -11.49 31.04 -1.84
CA ASP A 81 -12.73 31.00 -1.07
C ASP A 81 -12.48 30.98 0.45
N ASP A 82 -11.48 30.22 0.91
CA ASP A 82 -11.10 30.20 2.33
C ASP A 82 -10.75 31.62 2.81
N LEU A 83 -9.98 32.39 2.03
CA LEU A 83 -9.63 33.78 2.37
C LEU A 83 -10.83 34.74 2.35
N VAL A 84 -11.76 34.54 1.43
CA VAL A 84 -12.98 35.38 1.36
C VAL A 84 -13.92 35.08 2.53
N VAL A 85 -14.08 33.81 2.89
CA VAL A 85 -14.90 33.39 4.04
C VAL A 85 -14.32 33.89 5.36
N ASN A 86 -12.98 33.87 5.50
CA ASN A 86 -12.30 34.38 6.68
C ASN A 86 -12.29 35.92 6.77
N GLY A 87 -12.67 36.62 5.69
CA GLY A 87 -12.68 38.08 5.62
C GLY A 87 -11.31 38.71 5.32
N ASP A 88 -10.30 37.91 4.98
CA ASP A 88 -8.97 38.37 4.60
C ASP A 88 -8.96 39.03 3.21
N VAL A 89 -9.90 38.64 2.34
CA VAL A 89 -10.07 39.16 0.98
C VAL A 89 -11.53 39.51 0.74
N GLU A 90 -11.82 40.73 0.31
CA GLU A 90 -13.17 41.12 -0.08
C GLU A 90 -13.38 40.91 -1.58
N ARG A 91 -14.49 40.28 -1.96
CA ARG A 91 -14.83 39.99 -3.36
C ARG A 91 -15.91 40.94 -3.87
N TYR A 92 -15.62 41.61 -4.99
CA TYR A 92 -16.56 42.45 -5.72
C TYR A 92 -16.72 42.00 -7.18
N PRO A 93 -17.94 41.58 -7.59
CA PRO A 93 -18.28 41.43 -9.01
C PRO A 93 -18.24 42.79 -9.71
N GLY A 94 -17.68 42.85 -10.92
CA GLY A 94 -17.60 44.09 -11.68
C GLY A 94 -18.94 44.75 -11.93
N GLN A 95 -20.00 43.97 -12.19
CA GLN A 95 -21.37 44.48 -12.34
C GLN A 95 -21.87 45.21 -11.07
N ARG A 96 -21.46 44.74 -9.88
CA ARG A 96 -21.79 45.39 -8.60
C ARG A 96 -21.02 46.71 -8.45
N LEU A 97 -19.75 46.75 -8.83
CA LEU A 97 -18.96 47.98 -8.78
C LEU A 97 -19.49 49.05 -9.74
N LEU A 98 -19.87 48.66 -10.95
CA LEU A 98 -20.48 49.56 -11.93
C LEU A 98 -21.80 50.14 -11.43
N SER A 99 -22.64 49.34 -10.76
CA SER A 99 -23.91 49.83 -10.22
C SER A 99 -23.76 50.74 -8.99
N GLN A 100 -22.58 50.75 -8.36
CA GLN A 100 -22.24 51.59 -7.21
C GLN A 100 -21.45 52.84 -7.60
N GLN A 101 -20.88 52.90 -8.81
CA GLN A 101 -20.07 54.03 -9.26
C GLN A 101 -20.90 55.34 -9.24
N GLY A 102 -20.37 56.37 -8.56
CA GLY A 102 -21.05 57.67 -8.43
C GLY A 102 -22.15 57.75 -7.38
N LYS A 103 -22.40 56.69 -6.59
CA LYS A 103 -23.34 56.70 -5.46
C LYS A 103 -22.61 57.03 -4.15
N LYS A 104 -23.34 57.58 -3.16
CA LYS A 104 -22.80 57.89 -1.82
C LYS A 104 -22.29 56.65 -1.07
N ASP A 105 -22.87 55.48 -1.33
CA ASP A 105 -22.51 54.22 -0.66
C ASP A 105 -21.42 53.42 -1.41
N ALA A 106 -20.72 54.06 -2.37
CA ALA A 106 -19.62 53.43 -3.09
C ALA A 106 -18.42 53.18 -2.16
N PRO A 107 -17.71 52.05 -2.29
CA PRO A 107 -16.47 51.84 -1.56
C PRO A 107 -15.47 52.97 -1.86
N GLY A 108 -14.84 53.54 -0.83
CA GLY A 108 -13.96 54.71 -0.98
C GLY A 108 -12.76 54.48 -1.93
N TRP A 109 -12.33 53.23 -2.09
CA TRP A 109 -11.27 52.85 -3.02
C TRP A 109 -11.72 52.77 -4.49
N LEU A 110 -13.02 52.73 -4.78
CA LEU A 110 -13.54 52.51 -6.14
C LEU A 110 -13.12 53.63 -7.11
N ALA A 111 -13.10 54.89 -6.65
CA ALA A 111 -12.67 56.02 -7.47
C ALA A 111 -11.20 55.89 -7.92
N GLY A 112 -10.32 55.45 -7.01
CA GLY A 112 -8.91 55.23 -7.33
C GLY A 112 -8.68 54.04 -8.26
N LEU A 113 -9.53 53.00 -8.19
CA LEU A 113 -9.52 51.91 -9.16
C LEU A 113 -9.97 52.37 -10.55
N ALA A 114 -11.06 53.14 -10.63
CA ALA A 114 -11.58 53.68 -11.89
C ALA A 114 -10.60 54.64 -12.58
N ALA A 115 -9.71 55.28 -11.83
CA ALA A 115 -8.62 56.09 -12.38
C ALA A 115 -7.49 55.25 -13.02
N LYS A 116 -7.34 53.98 -12.63
CA LYS A 116 -6.26 53.08 -13.10
C LYS A 116 -6.71 52.08 -14.15
N THR A 117 -7.96 51.66 -14.12
CA THR A 117 -8.52 50.66 -15.05
C THR A 117 -10.00 50.89 -15.29
N SER A 118 -10.48 50.48 -16.46
CA SER A 118 -11.91 50.45 -16.75
C SER A 118 -12.55 49.25 -16.05
N VAL A 119 -13.50 49.53 -15.15
CA VAL A 119 -14.25 48.49 -14.45
C VAL A 119 -15.14 47.76 -15.44
N ALA A 120 -14.99 46.44 -15.56
CA ALA A 120 -15.73 45.62 -16.52
C ALA A 120 -16.70 44.68 -15.79
N PRO A 121 -17.94 44.49 -16.31
CA PRO A 121 -19.00 43.77 -15.60
C PRO A 121 -18.72 42.28 -15.39
N ASP A 122 -17.96 41.67 -16.30
CA ASP A 122 -17.61 40.25 -16.38
C ASP A 122 -16.36 39.86 -15.56
N LYS A 123 -15.69 40.85 -14.96
CA LYS A 123 -14.49 40.65 -14.15
C LYS A 123 -14.81 40.54 -12.67
N THR A 124 -13.89 39.89 -11.96
CA THR A 124 -13.91 39.83 -10.50
C THR A 124 -12.77 40.70 -9.95
N TYR A 125 -13.10 41.51 -8.94
CA TYR A 125 -12.16 42.37 -8.23
C TYR A 125 -12.03 41.88 -6.80
N LEU A 126 -10.80 41.60 -6.38
CA LEU A 126 -10.44 41.13 -5.04
C LEU A 126 -9.72 42.27 -4.32
N VAL A 127 -10.23 42.70 -3.18
CA VAL A 127 -9.67 43.79 -2.38
C VAL A 127 -8.98 43.20 -1.17
N ILE A 128 -7.74 43.63 -0.95
CA ILE A 128 -6.87 43.12 0.11
C ILE A 128 -6.25 44.30 0.83
N TYR A 129 -6.31 44.30 2.16
CA TYR A 129 -5.77 45.39 2.99
C TYR A 129 -4.41 45.07 3.61
N ASN A 130 -3.95 43.83 3.52
CA ASN A 130 -2.64 43.39 3.97
C ASN A 130 -1.67 43.27 2.76
N ARG A 131 -0.51 43.93 2.85
CA ARG A 131 0.48 43.96 1.75
C ARG A 131 1.11 42.59 1.47
N ASP A 132 1.44 41.83 2.51
CA ASP A 132 2.08 40.53 2.36
C ASP A 132 1.11 39.51 1.76
N LEU A 133 -0.14 39.53 2.23
CA LEU A 133 -1.22 38.73 1.65
C LEU A 133 -1.47 39.12 0.19
N PHE A 134 -1.50 40.42 -0.12
CA PHE A 134 -1.64 40.89 -1.50
C PHE A 134 -0.51 40.38 -2.40
N ASN A 135 0.75 40.48 -1.96
CA ASN A 135 1.90 39.99 -2.72
C ASN A 135 1.80 38.48 -2.97
N GLN A 136 1.43 37.71 -1.94
CA GLN A 136 1.23 36.26 -2.03
C GLN A 136 0.13 35.89 -3.02
N VAL A 137 -1.08 36.44 -2.84
CA VAL A 137 -2.26 36.14 -3.67
C VAL A 137 -2.03 36.61 -5.10
N SER A 138 -1.50 37.81 -5.30
CA SER A 138 -1.18 38.37 -6.63
C SER A 138 -0.18 37.49 -7.37
N TYR A 139 0.91 37.08 -6.72
CA TYR A 139 1.93 36.23 -7.32
C TYR A 139 1.37 34.86 -7.74
N GLN A 140 0.58 34.22 -6.86
CA GLN A 140 0.00 32.91 -7.11
C GLN A 140 -1.07 32.94 -8.20
N LEU A 141 -1.97 33.93 -8.16
CA LEU A 141 -2.98 34.09 -9.21
C LEU A 141 -2.34 34.42 -10.56
N ALA A 142 -1.33 35.31 -10.61
CA ALA A 142 -0.64 35.63 -11.86
C ALA A 142 0.19 34.44 -12.42
N ALA A 143 0.60 33.51 -11.56
CA ALA A 143 1.24 32.27 -11.99
C ALA A 143 0.22 31.27 -12.57
N LYS A 144 -0.97 31.16 -11.97
CA LYS A 144 -1.97 30.13 -12.31
C LYS A 144 -2.99 30.59 -13.38
N LEU A 145 -3.25 31.89 -13.49
CA LEU A 145 -4.26 32.48 -14.37
C LEU A 145 -3.66 33.48 -15.37
N ALA A 146 -4.27 33.55 -16.55
CA ALA A 146 -3.95 34.58 -17.54
C ALA A 146 -4.71 35.87 -17.25
N GLY A 147 -4.08 37.01 -17.55
CA GLY A 147 -4.73 38.34 -17.50
C GLY A 147 -5.03 38.86 -16.10
N VAL A 148 -4.34 38.36 -15.07
CA VAL A 148 -4.38 38.93 -13.73
C VAL A 148 -3.68 40.28 -13.73
N LYS A 149 -4.35 41.32 -13.24
CA LYS A 149 -3.77 42.66 -13.06
C LYS A 149 -3.89 43.05 -11.61
N SER A 150 -2.88 43.76 -11.09
CA SER A 150 -2.83 44.15 -9.69
C SER A 150 -2.58 45.65 -9.57
N TYR A 151 -3.30 46.30 -8.67
CA TYR A 151 -3.28 47.75 -8.49
C TYR A 151 -3.15 48.08 -7.01
N GLN A 152 -2.21 48.94 -6.66
CA GLN A 152 -2.21 49.63 -5.37
C GLN A 152 -3.07 50.89 -5.53
N ILE A 153 -4.16 51.02 -4.79
CA ILE A 153 -5.11 52.12 -4.95
C ILE A 153 -4.79 53.27 -4.00
N ALA A 154 -4.55 52.94 -2.74
CA ALA A 154 -4.15 53.84 -1.67
C ALA A 154 -3.17 53.10 -0.74
N ASP A 155 -2.56 53.81 0.22
CA ASP A 155 -1.73 53.17 1.23
C ASP A 155 -2.57 52.18 2.04
N GLY A 156 -2.18 50.91 1.98
CA GLY A 156 -2.90 49.83 2.65
C GLY A 156 -4.10 49.26 1.91
N THR A 157 -4.42 49.69 0.68
CA THR A 157 -5.53 49.11 -0.11
C THR A 157 -5.06 48.65 -1.48
N TYR A 158 -5.15 47.34 -1.72
CA TYR A 158 -4.72 46.70 -2.95
C TYR A 158 -5.88 45.99 -3.63
N VAL A 159 -5.89 46.00 -4.97
CA VAL A 159 -6.94 45.38 -5.78
C VAL A 159 -6.33 44.45 -6.82
N ILE A 160 -6.83 43.22 -6.90
CA ILE A 160 -6.50 42.25 -7.95
C ILE A 160 -7.71 42.10 -8.87
N GLU A 161 -7.50 42.28 -10.16
CA GLU A 161 -8.47 42.08 -11.24
C GLU A 161 -8.17 40.75 -11.95
N THR A 162 -9.19 39.89 -12.08
CA THR A 162 -9.07 38.59 -12.75
C THR A 162 -10.02 38.47 -13.94
N LEU A 163 -9.58 37.81 -15.02
CA LEU A 163 -10.42 37.42 -16.15
C LEU A 163 -11.26 36.20 -15.76
N GLY A 164 -12.52 36.41 -15.38
CA GLY A 164 -13.46 35.33 -15.09
C GLY A 164 -14.35 35.56 -13.87
N SER A 165 -15.38 34.74 -13.78
CA SER A 165 -16.29 34.70 -12.63
C SER A 165 -15.58 34.12 -11.41
N TYR A 166 -15.85 34.67 -10.24
CA TYR A 166 -15.41 34.12 -8.97
C TYR A 166 -15.66 32.60 -8.85
N LEU A 167 -16.77 32.10 -9.41
CA LEU A 167 -17.10 30.67 -9.35
C LEU A 167 -16.03 29.77 -9.99
N SER A 168 -15.32 30.24 -11.01
CA SER A 168 -14.27 29.45 -11.67
C SER A 168 -12.91 29.55 -10.98
N ILE A 169 -12.72 30.52 -10.09
CA ILE A 169 -11.42 30.79 -9.44
C ILE A 169 -11.44 30.55 -7.92
N LYS A 170 -12.62 30.42 -7.31
CA LYS A 170 -12.76 30.29 -5.85
C LYS A 170 -11.99 29.11 -5.26
N GLY A 171 -11.87 28.00 -6.00
CA GLY A 171 -11.18 26.79 -5.56
C GLY A 171 -9.66 26.82 -5.75
N LEU A 172 -9.10 27.85 -6.39
CA LEU A 172 -7.67 27.93 -6.65
C LEU A 172 -6.89 28.16 -5.36
N GLY A 173 -5.81 27.39 -5.18
CA GLY A 173 -4.84 27.64 -4.12
C GLY A 173 -4.12 28.97 -4.33
N VAL A 174 -3.93 29.75 -3.27
CA VAL A 174 -3.33 31.09 -3.32
C VAL A 174 -2.06 31.21 -2.48
N GLY A 175 -1.29 30.12 -2.36
CA GLY A 175 -0.04 30.05 -1.60
C GLY A 175 -0.26 29.87 -0.09
N PHE A 176 0.80 29.46 0.62
CA PHE A 176 0.76 29.18 2.05
C PHE A 176 0.81 30.46 2.89
N SER A 177 0.03 30.50 3.98
CA SER A 177 0.01 31.65 4.88
C SER A 177 1.37 31.88 5.56
N GLY A 178 1.87 33.12 5.52
CA GLY A 178 3.08 33.52 6.23
C GLY A 178 2.96 33.39 7.75
N THR A 179 1.76 33.61 8.33
CA THR A 179 1.52 33.45 9.77
C THR A 179 1.60 31.99 10.18
N ALA A 180 0.96 31.09 9.42
CA ALA A 180 1.00 29.66 9.70
C ALA A 180 2.42 29.09 9.57
N LEU A 181 3.18 29.53 8.58
CA LEU A 181 4.59 29.17 8.43
C LEU A 181 5.44 29.64 9.61
N ALA A 182 5.25 30.89 10.05
CA ALA A 182 5.94 31.45 11.20
C ALA A 182 5.59 30.68 12.48
N ASP A 183 4.33 30.32 12.70
CA ASP A 183 3.90 29.55 13.86
C ASP A 183 4.54 28.16 13.91
N VAL A 184 4.57 27.44 12.78
CA VAL A 184 5.25 26.14 12.67
C VAL A 184 6.74 26.27 12.97
N GLN A 185 7.40 27.30 12.43
CA GLN A 185 8.82 27.57 12.69
C GLN A 185 9.10 27.94 14.14
N ASN A 186 8.28 28.81 14.74
CA ASN A 186 8.40 29.28 16.12
C ASN A 186 8.06 28.18 17.14
N ALA A 187 7.20 27.23 16.78
CA ALA A 187 7.02 26.00 17.53
C ALA A 187 8.25 25.06 17.40
N GLY A 188 9.12 25.29 16.43
CA GLY A 188 10.27 24.45 16.11
C GLY A 188 9.85 23.10 15.56
N MET A 189 8.79 23.08 14.76
CA MET A 189 8.30 21.92 14.01
C MET A 189 8.63 22.07 12.52
N ARG A 190 8.40 20.99 11.76
CA ARG A 190 8.66 20.95 10.32
C ARG A 190 7.37 21.09 9.52
N ALA A 191 7.41 21.80 8.39
CA ALA A 191 6.25 22.00 7.54
C ALA A 191 6.16 20.92 6.45
N ILE A 192 5.00 20.27 6.33
CA ILE A 192 4.63 19.46 5.17
C ILE A 192 3.68 20.30 4.32
N LEU A 193 4.12 20.68 3.12
CA LEU A 193 3.32 21.52 2.23
C LEU A 193 2.32 20.67 1.46
N GLN A 194 1.03 20.91 1.66
CA GLN A 194 -0.06 20.27 0.93
C GLN A 194 -0.58 21.22 -0.16
N ILE A 195 -0.01 21.05 -1.35
CA ILE A 195 -0.19 21.91 -2.53
C ILE A 195 -1.50 21.53 -3.24
N ARG A 196 -2.23 22.52 -3.76
CA ARG A 196 -3.41 22.30 -4.58
C ARG A 196 -3.07 22.23 -6.06
N ASP A 197 -3.90 21.52 -6.81
CA ASP A 197 -3.86 21.56 -8.25
C ASP A 197 -4.48 22.85 -8.80
N TRP A 198 -4.29 23.04 -10.10
CA TRP A 198 -4.95 24.11 -10.85
C TRP A 198 -5.04 23.70 -12.31
N ASP A 199 -6.04 24.26 -12.98
CA ASP A 199 -6.28 24.01 -14.39
C ASP A 199 -5.14 24.53 -15.27
N LYS A 200 -4.87 23.80 -16.35
CA LYS A 200 -3.92 24.19 -17.41
C LYS A 200 -2.52 24.53 -16.87
N ALA A 201 -2.02 23.76 -15.91
CA ALA A 201 -0.64 23.89 -15.45
C ALA A 201 0.36 23.74 -16.62
N THR A 202 1.20 24.75 -16.80
CA THR A 202 2.24 24.84 -17.82
C THR A 202 3.60 24.76 -17.15
N ARG A 203 4.66 24.53 -17.93
CA ARG A 203 6.04 24.56 -17.41
C ARG A 203 6.34 25.86 -16.66
N GLU A 204 5.91 26.99 -17.20
CA GLU A 204 6.15 28.30 -16.58
C GLU A 204 5.35 28.49 -15.29
N SER A 205 4.07 28.09 -15.25
CA SER A 205 3.26 28.24 -14.03
C SER A 205 3.75 27.31 -12.92
N ILE A 206 4.11 26.06 -13.24
CA ILE A 206 4.71 25.14 -12.28
C ILE A 206 6.01 25.72 -11.71
N ALA A 207 6.91 26.24 -12.57
CA ALA A 207 8.16 26.84 -12.12
C ALA A 207 7.93 28.07 -11.21
N LYS A 208 7.01 28.96 -11.56
CA LYS A 208 6.66 30.14 -10.76
C LYS A 208 6.07 29.75 -9.40
N VAL A 209 5.08 28.85 -9.38
CA VAL A 209 4.45 28.38 -8.12
C VAL A 209 5.51 27.77 -7.20
N PHE A 210 6.33 26.85 -7.72
CA PHE A 210 7.37 26.19 -6.91
C PHE A 210 8.52 27.13 -6.51
N GLN A 211 8.80 28.18 -7.27
CA GLN A 211 9.77 29.21 -6.89
C GLN A 211 9.36 29.89 -5.57
N SER A 212 8.07 30.14 -5.36
CA SER A 212 7.59 30.71 -4.08
C SER A 212 7.82 29.80 -2.89
N TYR A 213 7.92 28.48 -3.10
CA TYR A 213 8.10 27.50 -2.03
C TYR A 213 9.57 27.30 -1.63
N ARG A 214 10.53 27.70 -2.49
CA ARG A 214 11.97 27.52 -2.22
C ARG A 214 12.49 28.31 -1.02
N ASN A 215 11.87 29.45 -0.75
CA ASN A 215 12.30 30.34 0.34
C ASN A 215 11.62 29.99 1.68
N ILE A 216 10.78 28.96 1.70
CA ILE A 216 10.12 28.52 2.92
C ILE A 216 11.12 27.69 3.72
N SER A 217 11.51 28.18 4.90
CA SER A 217 12.38 27.45 5.81
C SER A 217 11.66 26.27 6.46
N ASN A 218 12.41 25.23 6.85
CA ASN A 218 11.93 24.07 7.60
C ASN A 218 10.84 23.21 6.91
N VAL A 219 10.75 23.24 5.57
CA VAL A 219 9.92 22.28 4.82
C VAL A 219 10.55 20.88 4.93
N SER A 220 9.77 19.89 5.36
CA SER A 220 10.20 18.49 5.44
C SER A 220 9.75 17.64 4.28
N ALA A 221 8.62 17.97 3.64
CA ALA A 221 8.06 17.21 2.54
C ALA A 221 7.00 18.02 1.77
N VAL A 222 6.66 17.57 0.57
CA VAL A 222 5.56 18.11 -0.25
C VAL A 222 4.55 17.03 -0.57
N MET A 223 3.28 17.39 -0.61
CA MET A 223 2.17 16.50 -0.96
C MET A 223 1.09 17.27 -1.72
N PHE A 224 0.16 16.55 -2.33
CA PHE A 224 -0.93 17.16 -3.11
C PHE A 224 -2.28 16.92 -2.44
N ASN A 225 -3.12 17.95 -2.41
CA ASN A 225 -4.47 17.86 -1.84
C ASN A 225 -5.44 17.10 -2.75
N ASP A 226 -5.43 17.45 -4.03
CA ASP A 226 -6.42 17.06 -5.04
C ASP A 226 -5.72 16.21 -6.13
N ASP A 227 -5.78 16.60 -7.41
CA ASP A 227 -4.99 15.99 -8.46
C ASP A 227 -3.53 16.49 -8.49
N ILE A 228 -2.72 15.95 -9.39
CA ILE A 228 -1.32 16.37 -9.55
C ILE A 228 -1.24 17.46 -10.62
N PRO A 229 -0.66 18.64 -10.31
CA PRO A 229 -0.50 19.72 -11.27
C PRO A 229 0.17 19.26 -12.56
N GLY A 230 -0.50 19.49 -13.70
CA GLY A 230 0.06 19.23 -15.02
C GLY A 230 0.09 17.75 -15.42
N TYR A 231 -0.58 16.86 -14.69
CA TYR A 231 -0.81 15.50 -15.15
C TYR A 231 -1.60 15.49 -16.47
N PRO A 232 -1.26 14.62 -17.46
CA PRO A 232 -0.14 13.67 -17.46
C PRO A 232 1.16 14.21 -18.08
N SER A 233 1.12 15.35 -18.78
CA SER A 233 2.19 15.79 -19.70
C SER A 233 3.37 16.47 -19.00
N MET A 234 3.13 17.16 -17.88
CA MET A 234 4.13 17.99 -17.19
C MET A 234 4.72 17.33 -15.93
N LEU A 235 4.52 16.02 -15.74
CA LEU A 235 5.12 15.29 -14.61
C LEU A 235 6.66 15.39 -14.56
N PRO A 236 7.42 15.35 -15.69
CA PRO A 236 8.87 15.53 -15.65
C PRO A 236 9.29 16.91 -15.13
N GLU A 237 8.62 17.96 -15.58
CA GLU A 237 8.85 19.35 -15.15
C GLU A 237 8.53 19.52 -13.66
N LEU A 238 7.40 18.96 -13.21
CA LEU A 238 7.01 18.97 -11.79
C LEU A 238 8.04 18.22 -10.93
N ALA A 239 8.50 17.05 -11.39
CA ALA A 239 9.53 16.28 -10.71
C ALA A 239 10.84 17.08 -10.56
N GLU A 240 11.23 17.84 -11.58
CA GLU A 240 12.40 18.71 -11.51
C GLU A 240 12.25 19.80 -10.45
N GLN A 241 11.08 20.45 -10.38
CA GLN A 241 10.82 21.46 -9.35
C GLN A 241 10.85 20.86 -7.93
N ILE A 242 10.28 19.67 -7.73
CA ILE A 242 10.33 18.98 -6.43
C ILE A 242 11.78 18.60 -6.07
N ARG A 243 12.58 18.10 -7.02
CA ARG A 243 14.00 17.81 -6.77
C ARG A 243 14.80 19.06 -6.40
N GLN A 244 14.47 20.21 -7.00
CA GLN A 244 15.11 21.49 -6.67
C GLN A 244 14.75 22.02 -5.27
N LEU A 245 13.58 21.62 -4.71
CA LEU A 245 13.24 21.90 -3.32
C LEU A 245 14.02 21.04 -2.32
N ASP A 246 14.68 19.97 -2.78
CA ASP A 246 15.41 18.99 -1.97
C ASP A 246 14.57 18.33 -0.84
N VAL A 247 13.26 18.20 -1.07
CA VAL A 247 12.33 17.57 -0.12
C VAL A 247 11.65 16.36 -0.77
N PRO A 248 11.32 15.33 0.02
CA PRO A 248 10.61 14.17 -0.47
C PRO A 248 9.15 14.47 -0.83
N LEU A 249 8.63 13.69 -1.77
CA LEU A 249 7.21 13.64 -2.11
C LEU A 249 6.48 12.74 -1.11
N VAL A 250 5.31 13.15 -0.63
CA VAL A 250 4.46 12.31 0.20
C VAL A 250 3.37 11.65 -0.64
N GLN A 251 3.19 10.36 -0.44
CA GLN A 251 2.06 9.60 -0.96
C GLN A 251 1.09 9.27 0.19
N VAL A 252 -0.14 9.77 0.09
CA VAL A 252 -1.21 9.54 1.07
C VAL A 252 -1.87 8.19 0.82
N GLU A 253 -2.05 7.39 1.86
CA GLU A 253 -2.74 6.11 1.75
C GLU A 253 -4.24 6.30 1.43
N PHE A 254 -4.77 5.46 0.53
CA PHE A 254 -6.16 5.47 0.05
C PHE A 254 -6.57 6.69 -0.78
N LEU A 255 -5.73 7.72 -0.89
CA LEU A 255 -5.93 8.79 -1.86
C LEU A 255 -5.48 8.34 -3.24
N VAL A 256 -6.43 8.23 -4.18
CA VAL A 256 -6.15 7.83 -5.55
C VAL A 256 -5.83 9.07 -6.37
N GLN A 257 -4.55 9.29 -6.64
CA GLN A 257 -4.04 10.38 -7.47
C GLN A 257 -3.41 9.85 -8.76
N PRO A 258 -4.03 10.07 -9.93
CA PRO A 258 -3.45 9.67 -11.21
C PRO A 258 -2.03 10.26 -11.37
N GLY A 259 -1.06 9.39 -11.66
CA GLY A 259 0.32 9.80 -11.89
C GLY A 259 1.23 9.89 -10.65
N ILE A 260 0.71 9.77 -9.42
CA ILE A 260 1.54 9.92 -8.20
C ILE A 260 2.70 8.93 -8.14
N ASN A 261 2.44 7.69 -8.54
CA ASN A 261 3.44 6.64 -8.59
C ASN A 261 4.54 6.94 -9.62
N LYS A 262 4.16 7.48 -10.79
CA LYS A 262 5.09 7.87 -11.85
C LYS A 262 5.92 9.07 -11.41
N LEU A 263 5.29 10.06 -10.77
CA LEU A 263 5.98 11.20 -10.18
C LEU A 263 6.99 10.74 -9.11
N GLY A 264 6.59 9.82 -8.24
CA GLY A 264 7.46 9.19 -7.24
C GLY A 264 8.71 8.53 -7.83
N ILE A 265 8.58 7.88 -9.00
CA ILE A 265 9.72 7.31 -9.74
C ILE A 265 10.61 8.43 -10.31
N LEU A 266 10.02 9.51 -10.83
CA LEU A 266 10.74 10.64 -11.41
C LEU A 266 11.49 11.48 -10.37
N VAL A 267 11.05 11.51 -9.10
CA VAL A 267 11.76 12.15 -7.98
C VAL A 267 12.76 11.18 -7.30
N ASP A 268 13.34 10.27 -8.08
CA ASP A 268 14.35 9.30 -7.63
C ASP A 268 13.92 8.43 -6.45
N LYS A 269 12.61 8.13 -6.36
CA LYS A 269 12.00 7.34 -5.28
C LYS A 269 12.18 7.97 -3.89
N ARG A 270 12.47 9.27 -3.81
CA ARG A 270 12.42 10.06 -2.55
C ARG A 270 10.97 10.29 -2.14
N VAL A 271 10.33 9.22 -1.68
CA VAL A 271 8.90 9.22 -1.35
C VAL A 271 8.70 8.77 0.10
N LEU A 272 7.91 9.54 0.84
CA LEU A 272 7.40 9.18 2.15
C LEU A 272 5.95 8.72 2.02
N ARG A 273 5.60 7.66 2.74
CA ARG A 273 4.22 7.16 2.77
C ARG A 273 3.53 7.68 4.03
N LEU A 274 2.37 8.31 3.84
CA LEU A 274 1.57 8.93 4.89
C LEU A 274 0.27 8.14 5.09
N HIS A 275 -0.05 7.86 6.35
CA HIS A 275 -1.33 7.30 6.74
C HIS A 275 -2.15 8.33 7.52
N THR A 276 -3.44 8.42 7.20
CA THR A 276 -4.42 9.20 7.96
C THR A 276 -5.73 8.43 8.05
N VAL A 277 -6.50 8.67 9.10
CA VAL A 277 -7.86 8.15 9.25
C VAL A 277 -8.84 9.28 8.95
N PRO A 278 -9.68 9.17 7.90
CA PRO A 278 -10.66 10.21 7.59
C PRO A 278 -11.62 10.46 8.76
N GLN A 279 -12.03 11.72 8.96
CA GLN A 279 -12.96 12.07 10.05
C GLN A 279 -14.31 11.34 9.95
N SER A 280 -14.76 11.01 8.73
CA SER A 280 -15.98 10.21 8.51
C SER A 280 -15.86 8.80 9.09
N GLU A 281 -14.68 8.20 9.07
CA GLU A 281 -14.42 6.86 9.60
C GLU A 281 -14.16 6.88 11.11
N LEU A 282 -13.55 7.96 11.64
CA LEU A 282 -13.27 8.10 13.08
C LEU A 282 -14.54 7.97 13.94
N LYS A 283 -15.69 8.42 13.43
CA LYS A 283 -16.99 8.32 14.13
C LYS A 283 -17.47 6.89 14.38
N ASN A 284 -17.00 5.93 13.58
CA ASN A 284 -17.44 4.53 13.61
C ASN A 284 -16.41 3.59 14.27
N LEU A 285 -15.30 4.13 14.77
CA LEU A 285 -14.20 3.36 15.32
C LEU A 285 -14.04 3.64 16.80
N THR A 286 -13.70 2.60 17.57
CA THR A 286 -13.29 2.77 18.97
C THR A 286 -11.88 3.38 19.04
N PRO A 287 -11.50 4.07 20.13
CA PRO A 287 -10.15 4.59 20.31
C PRO A 287 -9.06 3.52 20.15
N SER A 288 -9.32 2.29 20.61
CA SER A 288 -8.42 1.14 20.43
C SER A 288 -8.24 0.75 18.95
N GLN A 289 -9.32 0.74 18.16
CA GLN A 289 -9.24 0.45 16.73
C GLN A 289 -8.48 1.53 15.96
N VAL A 290 -8.63 2.81 16.36
CA VAL A 290 -7.87 3.92 15.78
C VAL A 290 -6.37 3.79 16.11
N LEU A 291 -6.04 3.46 17.36
CA LEU A 291 -4.67 3.22 17.80
C LEU A 291 -4.02 2.06 17.03
N ASP A 292 -4.72 0.93 16.91
CA ASP A 292 -4.28 -0.23 16.12
C ASP A 292 -4.05 0.17 14.66
N ARG A 293 -4.95 0.98 14.08
CA ARG A 293 -4.86 1.40 12.68
C ARG A 293 -3.63 2.26 12.39
N TYR A 294 -3.32 3.24 13.23
CA TYR A 294 -2.10 4.05 13.11
C TYR A 294 -0.83 3.21 13.33
N THR A 295 -0.82 2.36 14.36
CA THR A 295 0.33 1.51 14.68
C THR A 295 0.64 0.54 13.54
N LEU A 296 -0.37 -0.19 13.05
CA LEU A 296 -0.22 -1.14 11.95
C LEU A 296 0.15 -0.45 10.63
N ALA A 297 -0.26 0.80 10.42
CA ALA A 297 0.17 1.58 9.27
C ALA A 297 1.69 1.75 9.23
N ALA A 298 2.32 2.03 10.37
CA ALA A 298 3.76 2.18 10.48
C ALA A 298 4.50 0.83 10.52
N ALA A 299 4.07 -0.08 11.40
CA ALA A 299 4.75 -1.34 11.69
C ALA A 299 4.62 -2.37 10.55
N GLU A 300 3.42 -2.55 9.98
CA GLU A 300 3.18 -3.57 8.96
C GLU A 300 3.16 -3.05 7.53
N ARG A 301 2.91 -1.74 7.34
CA ARG A 301 2.72 -1.15 6.01
C ARG A 301 3.77 -0.11 5.63
N ASN A 302 4.77 0.13 6.49
CA ASN A 302 5.88 1.05 6.27
C ASN A 302 5.46 2.50 5.95
N HIS A 303 4.37 2.98 6.56
CA HIS A 303 4.12 4.43 6.60
C HIS A 303 5.09 5.06 7.59
N ARG A 304 5.69 6.19 7.21
CA ARG A 304 6.66 6.93 8.03
C ARG A 304 6.14 8.27 8.48
N ILE A 305 4.99 8.69 7.96
CA ILE A 305 4.24 9.84 8.48
C ILE A 305 2.87 9.32 8.93
N LEU A 306 2.55 9.52 10.20
CA LEU A 306 1.21 9.29 10.74
C LEU A 306 0.56 10.64 10.93
N TYR A 307 -0.38 10.96 10.03
CA TYR A 307 -1.10 12.21 10.03
C TYR A 307 -2.35 12.06 10.90
N TYR A 308 -2.20 12.48 12.15
CA TYR A 308 -3.24 12.48 13.15
C TYR A 308 -4.21 13.64 12.93
N ARG A 309 -5.50 13.32 12.99
CA ARG A 309 -6.59 14.29 12.94
C ARG A 309 -7.28 14.28 14.30
N PRO A 310 -7.31 15.41 15.02
CA PRO A 310 -7.95 15.48 16.33
C PRO A 310 -9.42 15.06 16.26
N VAL A 311 -9.84 14.32 17.29
CA VAL A 311 -11.23 13.92 17.44
C VAL A 311 -11.95 14.99 18.25
N ILE A 312 -13.06 15.51 17.73
CA ILE A 312 -13.90 16.50 18.39
C ILE A 312 -15.05 15.75 19.09
N ILE A 313 -14.86 15.36 20.36
CA ILE A 313 -15.87 14.76 21.26
C ILE A 313 -16.06 15.66 22.49
N SER A 314 -17.26 15.68 23.09
CA SER A 314 -17.54 16.44 24.31
C SER A 314 -16.59 16.11 25.48
N GLY A 315 -15.89 17.09 26.05
CA GLY A 315 -14.95 16.92 27.16
C GLY A 315 -13.81 17.96 27.14
N ASP A 316 -12.72 17.68 27.86
CA ASP A 316 -11.45 18.41 27.66
C ASP A 316 -10.78 17.89 26.38
N LEU A 317 -11.20 18.47 25.27
CA LEU A 317 -10.79 18.09 23.92
C LEU A 317 -9.26 18.11 23.75
N MET A 318 -8.58 19.10 24.30
CA MET A 318 -7.14 19.24 24.13
C MET A 318 -6.41 18.09 24.82
N GLN A 319 -6.67 17.86 26.11
CA GLN A 319 -5.98 16.84 26.89
C GLN A 319 -6.25 15.42 26.38
N GLU A 320 -7.47 15.12 25.92
CA GLU A 320 -7.80 13.81 25.36
C GLU A 320 -7.01 13.50 24.08
N ASN A 321 -6.90 14.49 23.18
CA ASN A 321 -6.13 14.35 21.94
C ASN A 321 -4.62 14.19 22.22
N LEU A 322 -4.07 14.96 23.16
CA LEU A 322 -2.66 14.85 23.58
C LEU A 322 -2.36 13.48 24.21
N HIS A 323 -3.22 13.00 25.10
CA HIS A 323 -3.10 11.69 25.72
C HIS A 323 -3.22 10.54 24.70
N PHE A 324 -4.04 10.72 23.66
CA PHE A 324 -4.15 9.75 22.57
C PHE A 324 -2.86 9.66 21.74
N ILE A 325 -2.21 10.80 21.49
CA ILE A 325 -0.90 10.84 20.82
C ILE A 325 0.17 10.13 21.65
N ASP A 326 0.19 10.30 22.97
CA ASP A 326 1.10 9.55 23.85
C ASP A 326 0.89 8.04 23.71
N LYS A 327 -0.36 7.58 23.65
CA LYS A 327 -0.66 6.15 23.41
C LYS A 327 -0.13 5.66 22.06
N ILE A 328 -0.21 6.49 21.01
CA ILE A 328 0.38 6.17 19.71
C ILE A 328 1.90 6.04 19.86
N ARG A 329 2.58 7.03 20.44
CA ARG A 329 4.03 7.00 20.68
C ARG A 329 4.44 5.73 21.43
N ASP A 330 3.84 5.49 22.59
CA ASP A 330 4.19 4.37 23.47
C ASP A 330 3.93 3.01 22.79
N ARG A 331 2.93 2.93 21.89
CA ARG A 331 2.71 1.72 21.09
C ARG A 331 3.75 1.56 20.00
N LEU A 332 4.11 2.63 19.27
CA LEU A 332 5.15 2.59 18.25
C LEU A 332 6.51 2.17 18.82
N GLU A 333 6.88 2.69 19.99
CA GLU A 333 8.14 2.33 20.66
C GLU A 333 8.17 0.87 21.11
N ARG A 334 7.03 0.31 21.57
CA ARG A 334 6.90 -1.12 21.87
C ARG A 334 7.05 -2.03 20.65
N GLU A 335 6.62 -1.55 19.47
CA GLU A 335 6.86 -2.22 18.18
C GLU A 335 8.31 -2.04 17.68
N GLY A 336 9.16 -1.34 18.45
CA GLY A 336 10.56 -1.08 18.13
C GLY A 336 10.77 -0.01 17.07
N LEU A 337 9.79 0.87 16.85
CA LEU A 337 9.91 2.06 16.01
C LEU A 337 10.41 3.26 16.84
N GLN A 338 10.93 4.28 16.17
CA GLN A 338 11.44 5.50 16.84
C GLN A 338 10.62 6.70 16.38
N VAL A 339 10.00 7.43 17.31
CA VAL A 339 9.24 8.64 16.98
C VAL A 339 10.20 9.81 16.77
N GLY A 340 10.08 10.49 15.62
CA GLY A 340 10.95 11.59 15.23
C GLY A 340 10.78 11.96 13.75
N ALA A 341 11.70 12.76 13.20
CA ALA A 341 11.65 13.15 11.78
C ALA A 341 11.61 11.91 10.87
N ALA A 342 10.76 11.94 9.83
CA ALA A 342 10.56 10.77 8.98
C ALA A 342 11.84 10.42 8.22
N GLY A 343 12.29 9.17 8.37
CA GLY A 343 13.41 8.63 7.60
C GLY A 343 13.01 8.41 6.15
N LEU A 344 13.97 8.55 5.22
CA LEU A 344 13.80 8.15 3.81
C LEU A 344 14.32 6.74 3.59
N LEU A 345 13.63 5.97 2.75
CA LEU A 345 14.12 4.67 2.34
C LEU A 345 15.35 4.88 1.45
N PRO A 346 16.53 4.33 1.80
CA PRO A 346 17.71 4.47 0.96
C PRO A 346 17.51 3.72 -0.37
N PRO A 347 18.23 4.10 -1.44
CA PRO A 347 18.19 3.37 -2.70
C PRO A 347 18.58 1.90 -2.51
N VAL A 348 17.72 0.99 -2.97
CA VAL A 348 17.97 -0.46 -2.95
C VAL A 348 18.08 -0.97 -4.40
N PRO A 349 19.25 -0.91 -5.04
CA PRO A 349 19.40 -1.31 -6.44
C PRO A 349 19.47 -2.83 -6.59
N VAL A 350 18.66 -3.37 -7.51
CA VAL A 350 18.75 -4.76 -7.95
C VAL A 350 19.49 -4.82 -9.28
N TYR A 351 20.67 -5.43 -9.31
CA TYR A 351 21.47 -5.54 -10.53
C TYR A 351 20.94 -6.60 -11.49
N ARG A 352 21.08 -6.35 -12.80
CA ARG A 352 20.62 -7.26 -13.87
C ARG A 352 21.22 -8.66 -13.78
N SER A 353 22.50 -8.76 -13.41
CA SER A 353 23.20 -10.04 -13.24
C SER A 353 22.62 -10.89 -12.12
N LEU A 354 22.32 -10.28 -10.96
CA LEU A 354 21.71 -10.97 -9.82
C LEU A 354 20.27 -11.38 -10.14
N ALA A 355 19.49 -10.51 -10.79
CA ALA A 355 18.17 -10.86 -11.29
C ALA A 355 18.23 -12.04 -12.30
N PHE A 356 19.22 -12.03 -13.20
CA PHE A 356 19.43 -13.11 -14.16
C PHE A 356 19.65 -14.46 -13.45
N LEU A 357 20.57 -14.50 -12.48
CA LEU A 357 20.87 -15.69 -11.67
C LEU A 357 19.65 -16.21 -10.91
N ILE A 358 18.85 -15.32 -10.31
CA ILE A 358 17.61 -15.71 -9.63
C ILE A 358 16.62 -16.33 -10.62
N GLY A 359 16.45 -15.72 -11.79
CA GLY A 359 15.56 -16.25 -12.84
C GLY A 359 15.98 -17.63 -13.35
N LEU A 360 17.28 -17.95 -13.39
CA LEU A 360 17.75 -19.31 -13.71
C LEU A 360 17.22 -20.35 -12.71
N GLY A 361 17.14 -20.02 -11.42
CA GLY A 361 16.55 -20.89 -10.40
C GLY A 361 15.05 -21.13 -10.60
N VAL A 362 14.32 -20.08 -10.98
CA VAL A 362 12.88 -20.19 -11.30
C VAL A 362 12.66 -21.04 -12.55
N ILE A 363 13.48 -20.86 -13.59
CA ILE A 363 13.47 -21.71 -14.80
C ILE A 363 13.77 -23.17 -14.42
N ALA A 364 14.78 -23.41 -13.58
CA ALA A 364 15.11 -24.77 -13.12
C ALA A 364 13.93 -25.41 -12.36
N GLY A 365 13.27 -24.66 -11.47
CA GLY A 365 12.04 -25.08 -10.81
C GLY A 365 10.90 -25.39 -11.80
N GLY A 366 10.72 -24.54 -12.81
CA GLY A 366 9.72 -24.74 -13.87
C GLY A 366 9.97 -26.01 -14.68
N LEU A 367 11.22 -26.30 -15.02
CA LEU A 367 11.61 -27.53 -15.71
C LEU A 367 11.39 -28.78 -14.84
N LEU A 368 11.62 -28.69 -13.53
CA LEU A 368 11.29 -29.75 -12.57
C LEU A 368 9.77 -29.95 -12.43
N LEU A 369 8.97 -28.87 -12.51
CA LEU A 369 7.52 -28.97 -12.52
C LEU A 369 7.02 -29.64 -13.81
N LEU A 370 7.52 -29.23 -14.97
CA LEU A 370 7.21 -29.87 -16.27
C LEU A 370 7.58 -31.35 -16.28
N GLU A 371 8.64 -31.74 -15.56
CA GLU A 371 8.96 -33.16 -15.35
C GLU A 371 7.84 -33.91 -14.66
N ARG A 372 7.35 -33.35 -13.57
CA ARG A 372 6.31 -33.99 -12.75
C ARG A 372 4.97 -34.06 -13.48
N LEU A 373 4.70 -33.10 -14.37
CA LEU A 373 3.52 -33.11 -15.23
C LEU A 373 3.59 -34.10 -16.40
N GLY A 374 4.71 -34.82 -16.59
CA GLY A 374 4.88 -35.79 -17.68
C GLY A 374 5.27 -35.18 -19.04
N LEU A 375 5.49 -33.86 -19.11
CA LEU A 375 5.91 -33.13 -20.33
C LEU A 375 7.44 -33.16 -20.53
N GLY A 376 8.07 -34.26 -20.12
CA GLY A 376 9.53 -34.38 -20.02
C GLY A 376 10.31 -34.25 -21.32
N ARG A 377 9.68 -34.58 -22.45
CA ARG A 377 10.29 -34.56 -23.79
C ARG A 377 10.55 -33.15 -24.31
N LEU A 378 9.74 -32.17 -23.89
CA LEU A 378 9.86 -30.78 -24.35
C LEU A 378 10.98 -30.01 -23.63
N LYS A 379 11.50 -30.53 -22.52
CA LYS A 379 12.45 -29.80 -21.66
C LYS A 379 13.79 -29.44 -22.33
N ALA A 380 14.32 -30.32 -23.18
CA ALA A 380 15.61 -30.13 -23.82
C ALA A 380 15.59 -28.91 -24.76
N ALA A 381 14.45 -28.64 -25.40
CA ALA A 381 14.24 -27.44 -26.21
C ALA A 381 13.78 -26.24 -25.36
N LEU A 382 12.86 -26.46 -24.40
CA LEU A 382 12.27 -25.37 -23.61
C LEU A 382 13.26 -24.72 -22.64
N GLY A 383 14.25 -25.44 -22.10
CA GLY A 383 15.23 -24.90 -21.16
C GLY A 383 16.06 -23.75 -21.76
N PRO A 384 16.82 -24.00 -22.85
CA PRO A 384 17.59 -22.95 -23.53
C PRO A 384 16.71 -21.80 -24.02
N VAL A 385 15.52 -22.10 -24.57
CA VAL A 385 14.57 -21.07 -25.02
C VAL A 385 14.11 -20.20 -23.85
N ALA A 386 13.81 -20.77 -22.69
CA ALA A 386 13.41 -20.01 -21.50
C ALA A 386 14.52 -19.11 -21.00
N VAL A 387 15.79 -19.56 -21.03
CA VAL A 387 16.95 -18.75 -20.65
C VAL A 387 17.17 -17.59 -21.62
N LEU A 388 17.08 -17.84 -22.93
CA LEU A 388 17.20 -16.79 -23.96
C LEU A 388 16.08 -15.77 -23.85
N LEU A 389 14.83 -16.23 -23.69
CA LEU A 389 13.68 -15.35 -23.49
C LEU A 389 13.85 -14.52 -22.21
N TRP A 390 14.35 -15.12 -21.13
CA TRP A 390 14.60 -14.41 -19.89
C TRP A 390 15.66 -13.31 -20.04
N ALA A 391 16.78 -13.61 -20.72
CA ALA A 391 17.81 -12.63 -21.02
C ALA A 391 17.27 -11.48 -21.89
N ALA A 392 16.47 -11.80 -22.92
CA ALA A 392 15.85 -10.81 -23.79
C ALA A 392 14.88 -9.90 -23.03
N LEU A 393 14.02 -10.47 -22.17
CA LEU A 393 13.08 -9.70 -21.35
C LEU A 393 13.81 -8.75 -20.38
N LEU A 394 14.87 -9.22 -19.72
CA LEU A 394 15.69 -8.38 -18.84
C LEU A 394 16.35 -7.20 -19.57
N TYR A 395 16.66 -7.36 -20.85
CA TYR A 395 17.23 -6.31 -21.69
C TYR A 395 16.19 -5.27 -22.13
N VAL A 396 15.00 -5.73 -22.58
CA VAL A 396 13.93 -4.86 -23.10
C VAL A 396 13.24 -4.06 -22.00
N ASP A 397 12.74 -4.73 -20.96
CA ASP A 397 12.07 -4.08 -19.84
C ASP A 397 12.41 -4.81 -18.53
N PHE A 398 13.41 -4.26 -17.84
CA PHE A 398 13.94 -4.83 -16.60
C PHE A 398 12.90 -4.92 -15.48
N VAL A 399 11.94 -4.00 -15.39
CA VAL A 399 10.95 -3.98 -14.31
C VAL A 399 9.87 -5.02 -14.58
N THR A 400 9.34 -5.02 -15.80
CA THR A 400 8.28 -5.95 -16.22
C THR A 400 8.79 -7.40 -16.24
N ALA A 401 10.03 -7.63 -16.69
CA ALA A 401 10.66 -8.95 -16.65
C ALA A 401 10.68 -9.53 -15.22
N ARG A 402 11.10 -8.73 -14.22
CA ARG A 402 11.15 -9.16 -12.81
C ARG A 402 9.76 -9.52 -12.26
N LYS A 403 8.71 -8.77 -12.63
CA LYS A 403 7.32 -9.08 -12.24
C LYS A 403 6.86 -10.42 -12.81
N PHE A 404 7.12 -10.69 -14.09
CA PHE A 404 6.79 -11.97 -14.71
C PHE A 404 7.53 -13.13 -14.07
N MET A 405 8.83 -12.97 -13.81
CA MET A 405 9.64 -14.02 -13.19
C MET A 405 9.24 -14.26 -11.72
N ALA A 406 8.89 -13.20 -10.98
CA ALA A 406 8.34 -13.31 -9.64
C ALA A 406 7.00 -14.05 -9.64
N LEU A 407 6.10 -13.75 -10.60
CA LEU A 407 4.85 -14.48 -10.78
C LEU A 407 5.10 -15.96 -11.08
N ALA A 408 6.04 -16.27 -11.98
CA ALA A 408 6.42 -17.64 -12.28
C ALA A 408 6.92 -18.38 -11.03
N ALA A 409 7.78 -17.73 -10.22
CA ALA A 409 8.30 -18.31 -8.98
C ALA A 409 7.17 -18.69 -8.01
N VAL A 410 6.24 -17.77 -7.74
CA VAL A 410 5.16 -18.03 -6.78
C VAL A 410 4.09 -18.98 -7.28
N ILE A 411 4.07 -19.30 -8.58
CA ILE A 411 3.24 -20.37 -9.13
C ILE A 411 3.99 -21.71 -9.05
N VAL A 412 5.23 -21.74 -9.54
CA VAL A 412 6.02 -22.96 -9.72
C VAL A 412 6.29 -23.66 -8.40
N PHE A 413 6.81 -22.96 -7.39
CA PHE A 413 7.31 -23.60 -6.17
C PHE A 413 6.23 -24.18 -5.26
N PRO A 414 5.12 -23.48 -4.93
CA PRO A 414 4.06 -24.11 -4.15
C PRO A 414 3.40 -25.28 -4.90
N THR A 415 3.24 -25.19 -6.22
CA THR A 415 2.73 -26.30 -7.04
C THR A 415 3.69 -27.49 -7.02
N LEU A 416 4.96 -27.26 -7.31
CA LEU A 416 6.00 -28.28 -7.33
C LEU A 416 6.10 -28.98 -5.98
N SER A 417 6.07 -28.24 -4.87
CA SER A 417 6.14 -28.81 -3.52
C SER A 417 5.04 -29.85 -3.26
N LEU A 418 3.80 -29.54 -3.62
CA LEU A 418 2.66 -30.45 -3.45
C LEU A 418 2.80 -31.69 -4.35
N LEU A 419 3.19 -31.51 -5.61
CA LEU A 419 3.39 -32.60 -6.56
C LEU A 419 4.57 -33.52 -6.19
N LEU A 420 5.56 -33.00 -5.45
CA LEU A 420 6.72 -33.77 -5.00
C LEU A 420 6.42 -34.62 -3.75
N PHE A 421 5.65 -34.07 -2.80
CA PHE A 421 5.58 -34.61 -1.44
C PHE A 421 4.23 -35.17 -1.04
N VAL A 422 3.13 -34.85 -1.74
CA VAL A 422 1.83 -35.48 -1.52
C VAL A 422 1.82 -36.85 -2.19
N LYS A 423 1.51 -37.89 -1.42
CA LYS A 423 1.52 -39.31 -1.85
C LYS A 423 0.14 -39.95 -1.65
N LYS A 424 -0.05 -41.11 -2.29
CA LYS A 424 -1.27 -41.93 -2.15
C LYS A 424 -1.42 -42.54 -0.76
N GLU A 425 -0.31 -42.93 -0.16
CA GLU A 425 -0.27 -43.52 1.17
C GLU A 425 -0.24 -42.44 2.26
N GLY A 426 -0.97 -42.69 3.35
CA GLY A 426 -0.94 -41.86 4.54
C GLY A 426 0.35 -42.05 5.32
N LEU A 427 0.76 -41.01 6.05
CA LEU A 427 2.00 -40.98 6.82
C LEU A 427 1.71 -41.06 8.32
N THR A 428 2.70 -41.52 9.10
CA THR A 428 2.66 -41.39 10.56
C THR A 428 2.65 -39.90 10.95
N PRO A 429 2.10 -39.52 12.12
CA PRO A 429 2.03 -38.11 12.52
C PRO A 429 3.36 -37.36 12.44
N GLY A 430 4.45 -37.95 12.93
CA GLY A 430 5.78 -37.33 12.83
C GLY A 430 6.26 -37.17 11.38
N ALA A 431 6.06 -38.17 10.52
CA ALA A 431 6.44 -38.10 9.11
C ALA A 431 5.56 -37.12 8.32
N ALA A 432 4.28 -37.00 8.67
CA ALA A 432 3.34 -36.04 8.09
C ALA A 432 3.76 -34.60 8.42
N VAL A 433 4.09 -34.31 9.68
CA VAL A 433 4.60 -33.00 10.11
C VAL A 433 5.91 -32.66 9.40
N TRP A 434 6.83 -33.62 9.28
CA TRP A 434 8.09 -33.39 8.57
C TRP A 434 7.89 -33.12 7.07
N ASN A 435 7.01 -33.87 6.41
CA ASN A 435 6.68 -33.62 5.01
C ASN A 435 5.91 -32.31 4.82
N PHE A 436 5.07 -31.90 5.78
CA PHE A 436 4.44 -30.59 5.80
C PHE A 436 5.50 -29.48 5.82
N ILE A 437 6.48 -29.57 6.72
CA ILE A 437 7.59 -28.61 6.82
C ILE A 437 8.37 -28.56 5.51
N ARG A 438 8.67 -29.71 4.90
CA ARG A 438 9.32 -29.77 3.58
C ARG A 438 8.50 -29.07 2.50
N ILE A 439 7.18 -29.30 2.44
CA ILE A 439 6.29 -28.63 1.50
C ILE A 439 6.36 -27.11 1.71
N SER A 440 6.23 -26.64 2.94
CA SER A 440 6.28 -25.21 3.24
C SER A 440 7.63 -24.57 2.92
N LEU A 441 8.75 -25.22 3.25
CA LEU A 441 10.09 -24.74 2.89
C LEU A 441 10.30 -24.68 1.38
N PHE A 442 9.83 -25.68 0.63
CA PHE A 442 9.90 -25.66 -0.83
C PHE A 442 9.00 -24.57 -1.44
N SER A 443 7.79 -24.38 -0.91
CA SER A 443 6.90 -23.27 -1.31
C SER A 443 7.58 -21.91 -1.08
N LEU A 444 8.22 -21.73 0.08
CA LEU A 444 8.91 -20.50 0.46
C LEU A 444 10.10 -20.15 -0.45
N LEU A 445 10.65 -21.11 -1.22
CA LEU A 445 11.63 -20.76 -2.28
C LEU A 445 11.02 -19.82 -3.31
N GLY A 446 9.75 -20.00 -3.67
CA GLY A 446 9.02 -19.08 -4.55
C GLY A 446 8.90 -17.68 -3.97
N ALA A 447 8.63 -17.58 -2.66
CA ALA A 447 8.61 -16.32 -1.94
C ALA A 447 9.99 -15.66 -1.90
N LEU A 448 11.04 -16.44 -1.62
CA LEU A 448 12.42 -15.96 -1.59
C LEU A 448 12.86 -15.37 -2.93
N PHE A 449 12.56 -16.06 -4.04
CA PHE A 449 12.87 -15.56 -5.38
C PHE A 449 12.08 -14.29 -5.72
N MET A 450 10.80 -14.25 -5.38
CA MET A 450 9.99 -13.02 -5.52
C MET A 450 10.59 -11.86 -4.72
N VAL A 451 10.94 -12.09 -3.45
CA VAL A 451 11.56 -11.06 -2.59
C VAL A 451 12.87 -10.57 -3.19
N GLY A 452 13.75 -11.47 -3.66
CA GLY A 452 15.01 -11.08 -4.27
C GLY A 452 14.83 -10.30 -5.59
N LEU A 453 13.90 -10.71 -6.45
CA LEU A 453 13.62 -10.02 -7.72
C LEU A 453 13.02 -8.63 -7.49
N LEU A 454 12.18 -8.47 -6.47
CA LEU A 454 11.39 -7.27 -6.23
C LEU A 454 11.85 -6.47 -5.00
N ALA A 455 13.09 -6.65 -4.54
CA ALA A 455 13.68 -5.93 -3.39
C ALA A 455 13.92 -4.42 -3.63
N ASP A 456 13.63 -3.90 -4.82
CA ASP A 456 13.88 -2.50 -5.18
C ASP A 456 12.95 -1.54 -4.41
N ALA A 457 13.50 -0.37 -4.04
CA ALA A 457 12.79 0.67 -3.30
C ALA A 457 11.43 1.06 -3.91
N GLY A 458 11.28 1.01 -5.24
CA GLY A 458 10.02 1.32 -5.92
C GLY A 458 8.89 0.35 -5.58
N PHE A 459 9.20 -0.95 -5.38
CA PHE A 459 8.20 -1.94 -4.93
C PHE A 459 7.92 -1.83 -3.44
N MET A 460 8.94 -1.55 -2.63
CA MET A 460 8.80 -1.36 -1.18
C MET A 460 7.95 -0.12 -0.84
N LEU A 461 8.10 0.95 -1.63
CA LEU A 461 7.33 2.20 -1.52
C LEU A 461 5.98 2.15 -2.25
N LYS A 462 5.58 1.01 -2.82
CA LYS A 462 4.29 0.84 -3.54
C LYS A 462 4.15 1.73 -4.80
N LEU A 463 5.24 2.36 -5.26
CA LEU A 463 5.31 3.09 -6.54
C LEU A 463 5.13 2.15 -7.72
N ASP A 464 5.58 0.91 -7.56
CA ASP A 464 5.24 -0.18 -8.44
C ASP A 464 4.67 -1.36 -7.64
N GLN A 465 3.67 -2.04 -8.18
CA GLN A 465 2.94 -3.10 -7.49
C GLN A 465 2.97 -4.41 -8.26
N PHE A 466 3.02 -5.50 -7.51
CA PHE A 466 2.85 -6.84 -8.07
C PHE A 466 1.37 -7.08 -8.39
N ALA A 467 0.97 -6.89 -9.64
CA ALA A 467 -0.40 -7.09 -10.11
C ALA A 467 -0.82 -8.59 -10.22
N GLY A 468 0.14 -9.52 -10.09
CA GLY A 468 -0.06 -10.95 -10.28
C GLY A 468 -0.72 -11.71 -9.12
N VAL A 469 -1.16 -11.02 -8.05
CA VAL A 469 -1.69 -11.66 -6.82
C VAL A 469 -2.84 -12.63 -7.12
N LYS A 470 -3.78 -12.25 -8.00
CA LYS A 470 -4.92 -13.13 -8.35
C LYS A 470 -4.45 -14.41 -9.05
N LEU A 471 -3.57 -14.27 -10.03
CA LEU A 471 -2.99 -15.41 -10.77
C LEU A 471 -2.13 -16.30 -9.88
N ALA A 472 -1.37 -15.70 -8.95
CA ALA A 472 -0.53 -16.43 -7.99
C ALA A 472 -1.34 -17.37 -7.08
N HIS A 473 -2.61 -17.07 -6.81
CA HIS A 473 -3.48 -17.97 -6.05
C HIS A 473 -4.20 -18.99 -6.94
N LEU A 474 -4.69 -18.55 -8.10
CA LEU A 474 -5.53 -19.39 -8.95
C LEU A 474 -4.72 -20.45 -9.71
N ALA A 475 -3.55 -20.08 -10.27
CA ALA A 475 -2.78 -20.98 -11.12
C ALA A 475 -2.27 -22.23 -10.37
N PRO A 476 -1.67 -22.14 -9.16
CA PRO A 476 -1.28 -23.33 -8.40
C PRO A 476 -2.46 -24.26 -8.14
N LEU A 477 -3.60 -23.68 -7.77
CA LEU A 477 -4.82 -24.42 -7.49
C LEU A 477 -5.31 -25.21 -8.71
N LEU A 478 -5.37 -24.57 -9.88
CA LEU A 478 -5.79 -25.20 -11.13
C LEU A 478 -4.82 -26.30 -11.58
N ILE A 479 -3.51 -26.09 -11.42
CA ILE A 479 -2.50 -27.11 -11.78
C ILE A 479 -2.60 -28.32 -10.85
N VAL A 480 -2.74 -28.09 -9.53
CA VAL A 480 -2.93 -29.15 -8.53
C VAL A 480 -4.24 -29.91 -8.81
N LEU A 481 -5.32 -29.19 -9.07
CA LEU A 481 -6.62 -29.75 -9.43
C LEU A 481 -6.50 -30.67 -10.65
N ALA A 482 -5.96 -30.17 -11.76
CA ALA A 482 -5.81 -30.93 -12.99
C ALA A 482 -4.90 -32.17 -12.78
N TYR A 483 -3.74 -31.99 -12.13
CA TYR A 483 -2.79 -33.08 -11.93
C TYR A 483 -3.36 -34.22 -11.08
N PHE A 484 -3.90 -33.91 -9.89
CA PHE A 484 -4.35 -34.93 -8.94
C PHE A 484 -5.67 -35.57 -9.35
N SER A 485 -6.57 -34.83 -10.01
CA SER A 485 -7.80 -35.41 -10.56
C SER A 485 -7.50 -36.45 -11.65
N LEU A 486 -6.59 -36.13 -12.58
CA LEU A 486 -6.15 -37.04 -13.64
C LEU A 486 -5.31 -38.21 -13.11
N HIS A 487 -4.52 -38.00 -12.06
CA HIS A 487 -3.68 -39.06 -11.49
C HIS A 487 -4.48 -40.11 -10.71
N ALA A 488 -5.63 -39.73 -10.14
CA ALA A 488 -6.55 -40.65 -9.47
C ALA A 488 -7.62 -41.24 -10.40
N ALA A 489 -7.76 -40.74 -11.63
CA ALA A 489 -8.68 -41.26 -12.64
C ALA A 489 -8.27 -42.64 -13.16
N ARG A 490 -9.27 -43.48 -13.49
CA ARG A 490 -9.05 -44.77 -14.16
C ARG A 490 -8.74 -44.55 -15.65
N GLY A 491 -7.73 -45.23 -16.19
CA GLY A 491 -7.33 -45.16 -17.60
C GLY A 491 -5.81 -45.18 -17.79
N VAL A 492 -5.32 -45.75 -18.88
CA VAL A 492 -3.88 -45.82 -19.19
C VAL A 492 -3.44 -44.57 -19.94
N ASN A 493 -4.25 -44.13 -20.91
CA ASN A 493 -3.99 -42.95 -21.73
C ASN A 493 -4.69 -41.68 -21.22
N MET A 494 -4.20 -40.50 -21.61
CA MET A 494 -4.76 -39.21 -21.19
C MET A 494 -6.24 -39.05 -21.58
N ALA A 495 -6.61 -39.47 -22.80
CA ALA A 495 -8.00 -39.44 -23.27
C ALA A 495 -8.92 -40.37 -22.46
N GLU A 496 -8.41 -41.56 -22.09
CA GLU A 496 -9.14 -42.51 -21.25
C GLU A 496 -9.31 -41.99 -19.82
N LYS A 497 -8.30 -41.32 -19.25
CA LYS A 497 -8.38 -40.70 -17.93
C LYS A 497 -9.40 -39.57 -17.88
N VAL A 498 -9.45 -38.73 -18.93
CA VAL A 498 -10.46 -37.67 -19.04
C VAL A 498 -11.85 -38.27 -19.18
N LYS A 499 -12.03 -39.27 -20.05
CA LYS A 499 -13.31 -39.97 -20.22
C LYS A 499 -13.74 -40.70 -18.93
N GLY A 500 -12.78 -41.29 -18.22
CA GLY A 500 -12.97 -41.96 -16.93
C GLY A 500 -13.23 -41.01 -15.77
N LEU A 501 -12.86 -39.72 -15.87
CA LEU A 501 -13.29 -38.67 -14.93
C LEU A 501 -14.73 -38.23 -15.21
N LEU A 502 -15.04 -37.94 -16.48
CA LEU A 502 -16.36 -37.46 -16.89
C LEU A 502 -17.46 -38.50 -16.74
N GLY A 503 -17.12 -39.80 -16.83
CA GLY A 503 -18.05 -40.91 -16.69
C GLY A 503 -18.26 -41.41 -15.25
N GLN A 504 -17.62 -40.80 -14.24
CA GLN A 504 -17.83 -41.20 -12.85
C GLN A 504 -19.14 -40.62 -12.30
N PRO A 505 -20.03 -41.44 -11.70
CA PRO A 505 -21.21 -40.93 -11.03
C PRO A 505 -20.78 -40.05 -9.84
N VAL A 506 -21.08 -38.77 -9.93
CA VAL A 506 -20.80 -37.83 -8.84
C VAL A 506 -21.92 -37.96 -7.81
N LEU A 507 -21.58 -38.46 -6.62
CA LEU A 507 -22.50 -38.44 -5.47
C LEU A 507 -22.97 -36.99 -5.22
N LEU A 508 -24.27 -36.79 -5.01
CA LEU A 508 -24.85 -35.45 -4.78
C LEU A 508 -24.10 -34.67 -3.68
N GLY A 509 -23.71 -35.34 -2.60
CA GLY A 509 -22.90 -34.72 -1.53
C GLY A 509 -21.51 -34.24 -1.99
N VAL A 510 -20.86 -34.95 -2.92
CA VAL A 510 -19.57 -34.54 -3.51
C VAL A 510 -19.78 -33.38 -4.49
N ALA A 511 -20.87 -33.40 -5.26
CA ALA A 511 -21.23 -32.30 -6.14
C ALA A 511 -21.53 -31.00 -5.36
N LEU A 512 -22.30 -31.09 -4.28
CA LEU A 512 -22.61 -29.97 -3.38
C LEU A 512 -21.35 -29.45 -2.67
N ALA A 513 -20.49 -30.33 -2.16
CA ALA A 513 -19.21 -29.93 -1.56
C ALA A 513 -18.28 -29.26 -2.59
N GLY A 514 -18.26 -29.75 -3.83
CA GLY A 514 -17.53 -29.16 -4.94
C GLY A 514 -18.06 -27.77 -5.32
N ALA A 515 -19.39 -27.62 -5.41
CA ALA A 515 -20.03 -26.33 -5.68
C ALA A 515 -19.78 -25.31 -4.57
N PHE A 516 -19.87 -25.74 -3.30
CA PHE A 516 -19.53 -24.92 -2.14
C PHE A 516 -18.05 -24.50 -2.17
N MET A 517 -17.14 -25.41 -2.47
CA MET A 517 -15.71 -25.10 -2.62
C MET A 517 -15.44 -24.13 -3.78
N ALA A 518 -16.10 -24.31 -4.93
CA ALA A 518 -15.98 -23.39 -6.05
C ALA A 518 -16.47 -21.98 -5.67
N LEU A 519 -17.61 -21.88 -4.97
CA LEU A 519 -18.11 -20.62 -4.42
C LEU A 519 -17.13 -20.00 -3.42
N ALA A 520 -16.58 -20.81 -2.51
CA ALA A 520 -15.58 -20.36 -1.53
C ALA A 520 -14.32 -19.83 -2.22
N VAL A 521 -13.83 -20.49 -3.27
CA VAL A 521 -12.69 -20.03 -4.09
C VAL A 521 -13.04 -18.74 -4.84
N LEU A 522 -14.26 -18.61 -5.37
CA LEU A 522 -14.70 -17.41 -6.08
C LEU A 522 -14.80 -16.20 -5.15
N ILE A 523 -15.43 -16.37 -3.99
CA ILE A 523 -15.48 -15.36 -2.91
C ILE A 523 -14.06 -15.01 -2.46
N TYR A 524 -13.19 -16.03 -2.32
CA TYR A 524 -11.80 -15.84 -1.93
C TYR A 524 -11.03 -14.97 -2.93
N VAL A 525 -11.11 -15.28 -4.23
CA VAL A 525 -10.43 -14.52 -5.29
C VAL A 525 -11.02 -13.11 -5.40
N ALA A 526 -12.35 -12.96 -5.25
CA ALA A 526 -13.01 -11.67 -5.21
C ALA A 526 -12.53 -10.80 -4.03
N ARG A 527 -12.28 -11.41 -2.87
CA ARG A 527 -11.71 -10.75 -1.69
C ARG A 527 -10.20 -10.46 -1.79
N THR A 528 -9.48 -11.05 -2.75
CA THR A 528 -8.05 -10.76 -2.98
C THR A 528 -7.88 -9.55 -3.90
N GLY A 529 -7.69 -8.37 -3.30
CA GLY A 529 -7.49 -7.08 -3.97
C GLY A 529 -7.66 -5.93 -2.99
N ASN A 530 -7.12 -4.74 -3.29
CA ASN A 530 -6.99 -3.63 -2.34
C ASN A 530 -8.31 -2.98 -1.86
N ASP A 531 -9.48 -3.34 -2.37
CA ASP A 531 -10.75 -2.67 -2.00
C ASP A 531 -11.96 -3.61 -2.15
N ALA A 532 -12.02 -4.66 -1.33
CA ALA A 532 -13.26 -5.43 -1.20
C ALA A 532 -14.03 -4.91 0.03
N GLY A 533 -14.90 -3.92 -0.20
CA GLY A 533 -15.82 -3.29 0.77
C GLY A 533 -16.91 -4.22 1.30
N LEU A 534 -16.56 -5.45 1.65
CA LEU A 534 -17.40 -6.33 2.46
C LEU A 534 -17.03 -6.09 3.92
N GLU A 535 -17.95 -5.50 4.67
CA GLU A 535 -17.80 -5.24 6.10
C GLU A 535 -17.32 -6.52 6.82
N VAL A 536 -16.17 -6.39 7.48
CA VAL A 536 -15.65 -7.44 8.34
C VAL A 536 -16.51 -7.42 9.61
N SER A 537 -17.05 -8.57 10.01
CA SER A 537 -17.83 -8.67 11.24
C SER A 537 -17.04 -8.12 12.43
N GLY A 538 -17.69 -7.38 13.33
CA GLY A 538 -17.06 -6.83 14.54
C GLY A 538 -16.39 -7.91 15.40
N LEU A 539 -16.95 -9.12 15.45
CA LEU A 539 -16.35 -10.28 16.13
C LEU A 539 -15.06 -10.75 15.45
N GLU A 540 -15.03 -10.70 14.12
CA GLU A 540 -13.79 -10.99 13.40
C GLU A 540 -12.74 -9.92 13.76
N LEU A 541 -13.06 -8.63 13.71
CA LEU A 541 -12.10 -7.57 14.09
C LEU A 541 -11.55 -7.74 15.51
N GLN A 542 -12.39 -8.11 16.49
CA GLN A 542 -11.96 -8.39 17.86
C GLN A 542 -11.02 -9.60 17.94
N PHE A 543 -11.37 -10.72 17.29
CA PHE A 543 -10.49 -11.89 17.23
C PHE A 543 -9.14 -11.56 16.60
N ARG A 544 -9.15 -10.69 15.57
CA ARG A 544 -7.93 -10.23 14.91
C ARG A 544 -7.06 -9.38 15.83
N SER A 545 -7.64 -8.44 16.58
CA SER A 545 -6.92 -7.60 17.55
C SER A 545 -6.38 -8.46 18.71
N LEU A 546 -7.14 -9.44 19.20
CA LEU A 546 -6.68 -10.37 20.24
C LEU A 546 -5.45 -11.18 19.79
N LEU A 547 -5.48 -11.73 18.58
CA LEU A 547 -4.33 -12.46 18.03
C LEU A 547 -3.09 -11.56 17.90
N ASP A 548 -3.29 -10.30 17.52
CA ASP A 548 -2.21 -9.32 17.40
C ASP A 548 -1.60 -8.98 18.76
N GLN A 549 -2.43 -8.76 19.79
CA GLN A 549 -1.97 -8.50 21.16
C GLN A 549 -1.20 -9.67 21.77
N ILE A 550 -1.59 -10.92 21.47
CA ILE A 550 -0.93 -12.12 22.02
C ILE A 550 0.34 -12.46 21.26
N LEU A 551 0.34 -12.36 19.93
CA LEU A 551 1.42 -12.86 19.07
C LEU A 551 2.36 -11.75 18.57
N GLY A 552 2.02 -10.47 18.76
CA GLY A 552 2.72 -9.31 18.22
C GLY A 552 2.48 -9.12 16.72
N VAL A 553 2.60 -10.18 15.92
CA VAL A 553 2.29 -10.17 14.49
C VAL A 553 1.25 -11.24 14.18
N ARG A 554 0.06 -10.81 13.78
CA ARG A 554 -1.03 -11.72 13.48
C ARG A 554 -0.78 -12.61 12.24
N PRO A 555 -0.96 -13.95 12.32
CA PRO A 555 -0.99 -14.84 11.17
C PRO A 555 -2.22 -14.64 10.27
N ARG A 556 -2.10 -14.98 8.98
CA ARG A 556 -3.26 -15.01 8.08
C ARG A 556 -4.22 -16.10 8.54
N THR A 557 -5.42 -15.70 8.99
CA THR A 557 -6.46 -16.61 9.50
C THR A 557 -6.74 -17.81 8.60
N LYS A 558 -6.85 -17.58 7.29
CA LYS A 558 -7.07 -18.64 6.28
C LYS A 558 -5.96 -19.70 6.21
N GLU A 559 -4.72 -19.35 6.52
CA GLU A 559 -3.58 -20.28 6.45
C GLU A 559 -3.67 -21.26 7.61
N PHE A 560 -3.75 -20.76 8.85
CA PHE A 560 -3.71 -21.62 10.03
C PHE A 560 -5.04 -22.24 10.41
N LEU A 561 -6.20 -21.63 10.11
CA LEU A 561 -7.51 -22.24 10.40
C LEU A 561 -7.92 -23.30 9.38
N LEU A 562 -7.60 -23.11 8.09
CA LEU A 562 -8.14 -23.93 7.01
C LEU A 562 -7.05 -24.61 6.19
N GLY A 563 -6.14 -23.84 5.60
CA GLY A 563 -5.19 -24.38 4.62
C GLY A 563 -4.19 -25.38 5.20
N HIS A 564 -3.41 -24.97 6.20
CA HIS A 564 -2.39 -25.80 6.82
C HIS A 564 -2.96 -27.04 7.53
N PRO A 565 -4.06 -26.95 8.31
CA PRO A 565 -4.71 -28.13 8.86
C PRO A 565 -5.18 -29.11 7.78
N ALA A 566 -5.82 -28.61 6.71
CA ALA A 566 -6.28 -29.47 5.62
C ALA A 566 -5.12 -30.18 4.91
N LEU A 567 -4.01 -29.48 4.66
CA LEU A 567 -2.81 -30.09 4.10
C LEU A 567 -2.27 -31.21 5.01
N LEU A 568 -2.20 -30.97 6.33
CA LEU A 568 -1.72 -31.98 7.26
C LEU A 568 -2.64 -33.22 7.28
N LEU A 569 -3.95 -33.03 7.22
CA LEU A 569 -4.91 -34.13 7.13
C LEU A 569 -4.72 -34.95 5.84
N VAL A 570 -4.47 -34.31 4.69
CA VAL A 570 -4.15 -35.03 3.44
C VAL A 570 -2.88 -35.86 3.58
N LEU A 571 -1.85 -35.34 4.25
CA LEU A 571 -0.59 -36.08 4.48
C LEU A 571 -0.78 -37.27 5.43
N LEU A 572 -1.66 -37.14 6.42
CA LEU A 572 -1.97 -38.19 7.40
C LEU A 572 -2.82 -39.32 6.80
N TYR A 573 -3.85 -38.99 6.01
CA TYR A 573 -4.75 -39.99 5.41
C TYR A 573 -4.26 -40.53 4.06
N GLY A 574 -3.44 -39.75 3.35
CA GLY A 574 -2.98 -40.04 1.99
C GLY A 574 -4.01 -39.64 0.93
N TYR A 575 -3.53 -39.22 -0.24
CA TYR A 575 -4.40 -38.89 -1.38
C TYR A 575 -4.81 -40.14 -2.16
N ARG A 576 -5.84 -40.83 -1.67
CA ARG A 576 -6.27 -42.14 -2.22
C ARG A 576 -7.14 -42.01 -3.46
N ASP A 577 -8.10 -41.10 -3.42
CA ASP A 577 -9.08 -40.86 -4.48
C ASP A 577 -9.49 -39.37 -4.51
N ASN A 578 -10.33 -39.02 -5.49
CA ASN A 578 -10.81 -37.65 -5.69
C ASN A 578 -11.71 -37.11 -4.55
N ARG A 579 -12.08 -37.90 -3.54
CA ARG A 579 -12.81 -37.41 -2.36
C ARG A 579 -11.93 -36.57 -1.44
N PHE A 580 -10.61 -36.78 -1.48
CA PHE A 580 -9.62 -35.96 -0.76
C PHE A 580 -9.25 -34.68 -1.50
N LEU A 581 -9.75 -34.49 -2.73
CA LEU A 581 -9.45 -33.32 -3.55
C LEU A 581 -9.85 -32.00 -2.88
N PRO A 582 -11.03 -31.84 -2.25
CA PRO A 582 -11.36 -30.61 -1.52
C PRO A 582 -10.34 -30.25 -0.42
N LEU A 583 -9.90 -31.23 0.38
CA LEU A 583 -8.88 -31.03 1.40
C LEU A 583 -7.53 -30.64 0.79
N LEU A 584 -7.14 -31.27 -0.32
CA LEU A 584 -5.91 -30.93 -1.02
C LEU A 584 -5.96 -29.52 -1.62
N LEU A 585 -7.11 -29.11 -2.17
CA LEU A 585 -7.32 -27.75 -2.68
C LEU A 585 -7.24 -26.71 -1.55
N LEU A 586 -7.83 -26.98 -0.38
CA LEU A 586 -7.65 -26.13 0.81
C LEU A 586 -6.16 -26.06 1.21
N GLY A 587 -5.46 -27.19 1.21
CA GLY A 587 -4.02 -27.24 1.44
C GLY A 587 -3.21 -26.40 0.44
N ALA A 588 -3.59 -26.45 -0.84
CA ALA A 588 -2.98 -25.65 -1.90
C ALA A 588 -3.23 -24.15 -1.72
N ILE A 589 -4.44 -23.76 -1.29
CA ILE A 589 -4.75 -22.37 -0.91
C ILE A 589 -3.85 -21.92 0.25
N GLY A 590 -3.61 -22.78 1.24
CA GLY A 590 -2.68 -22.52 2.34
C GLY A 590 -1.26 -22.23 1.83
N GLN A 591 -0.71 -23.10 0.98
CA GLN A 591 0.65 -22.91 0.43
C GLN A 591 0.76 -21.71 -0.52
N ALA A 592 -0.25 -21.46 -1.35
CA ALA A 592 -0.27 -20.29 -2.21
C ALA A 592 -0.38 -18.99 -1.39
N SER A 593 -1.18 -18.99 -0.32
CA SER A 593 -1.29 -17.85 0.60
C SER A 593 0.01 -17.61 1.37
N LEU A 594 0.68 -18.66 1.83
CA LEU A 594 1.97 -18.59 2.51
C LEU A 594 3.00 -17.83 1.67
N VAL A 595 3.08 -18.17 0.38
CA VAL A 595 3.96 -17.48 -0.57
C VAL A 595 3.48 -16.06 -0.86
N ASN A 596 2.16 -15.87 -1.02
CA ASN A 596 1.57 -14.56 -1.28
C ASN A 596 1.72 -13.57 -0.12
N THR A 597 1.92 -14.02 1.12
CA THR A 597 2.26 -13.14 2.25
C THR A 597 3.44 -12.23 1.92
N PHE A 598 4.40 -12.69 1.11
CA PHE A 598 5.57 -11.95 0.68
C PHE A 598 5.35 -11.07 -0.57
N ALA A 599 4.21 -11.23 -1.26
CA ALA A 599 3.85 -10.40 -2.41
C ALA A 599 3.48 -8.95 -2.00
N HIS A 600 3.13 -8.75 -0.73
CA HIS A 600 3.01 -7.42 -0.14
C HIS A 600 4.40 -6.88 0.24
N ILE A 601 5.20 -6.52 -0.76
CA ILE A 601 6.62 -6.14 -0.62
C ILE A 601 6.82 -4.93 0.30
N HIS A 602 5.80 -4.08 0.43
CA HIS A 602 5.82 -2.95 1.34
C HIS A 602 5.76 -3.33 2.83
N THR A 603 5.36 -4.57 3.18
CA THR A 603 5.46 -5.07 4.55
C THR A 603 6.90 -5.49 4.84
N PRO A 604 7.48 -5.13 6.01
CA PRO A 604 8.82 -5.57 6.37
C PRO A 604 8.98 -7.09 6.26
N LEU A 605 10.15 -7.53 5.78
CA LEU A 605 10.45 -8.94 5.54
C LEU A 605 10.35 -9.75 6.83
N LEU A 606 10.85 -9.20 7.94
CA LEU A 606 10.79 -9.86 9.25
C LEU A 606 9.34 -10.07 9.73
N VAL A 607 8.47 -9.07 9.55
CA VAL A 607 7.05 -9.17 9.89
C VAL A 607 6.39 -10.27 9.06
N SER A 608 6.68 -10.32 7.75
CA SER A 608 6.18 -11.39 6.86
C SER A 608 6.68 -12.78 7.26
N LEU A 609 7.93 -12.91 7.70
CA LEU A 609 8.50 -14.17 8.19
C LEU A 609 7.84 -14.63 9.49
N ILE A 610 7.69 -13.74 10.48
CA ILE A 610 7.03 -14.05 11.76
C ILE A 610 5.59 -14.49 11.50
N ARG A 611 4.86 -13.76 10.64
CA ARG A 611 3.50 -14.11 10.20
C ARG A 611 3.43 -15.52 9.60
N ALA A 612 4.37 -15.87 8.72
CA ALA A 612 4.45 -17.19 8.10
C ALA A 612 4.76 -18.29 9.13
N CYS A 613 5.67 -18.02 10.07
CA CYS A 613 5.97 -18.93 11.18
C CYS A 613 4.73 -19.19 12.03
N HIS A 614 4.00 -18.15 12.45
CA HIS A 614 2.74 -18.29 13.17
C HIS A 614 1.71 -19.09 12.40
N GLY A 615 1.59 -18.85 11.09
CA GLY A 615 0.72 -19.63 10.22
C GLY A 615 1.05 -21.12 10.24
N ILE A 616 2.33 -21.47 10.17
CA ILE A 616 2.82 -22.85 10.11
C ILE A 616 2.57 -23.60 11.42
N TRP A 617 3.04 -23.10 12.57
CA TRP A 617 2.98 -23.88 13.81
C TRP A 617 1.55 -24.01 14.35
N LEU A 618 0.74 -22.94 14.28
CA LEU A 618 -0.68 -23.00 14.65
C LEU A 618 -1.45 -23.97 13.74
N GLY A 619 -1.14 -23.95 12.43
CA GLY A 619 -1.74 -24.86 11.46
C GLY A 619 -1.40 -26.32 11.73
N ILE A 620 -0.16 -26.61 12.13
CA ILE A 620 0.26 -27.97 12.53
C ILE A 620 -0.49 -28.41 13.79
N LEU A 621 -0.53 -27.57 14.83
CA LEU A 621 -1.23 -27.89 16.08
C LEU A 621 -2.71 -28.16 15.85
N LEU A 622 -3.39 -27.29 15.11
CA LEU A 622 -4.81 -27.46 14.81
C LEU A 622 -5.07 -28.69 13.93
N GLY A 623 -4.23 -28.95 12.92
CA GLY A 623 -4.35 -30.14 12.09
C GLY A 623 -4.17 -31.45 12.88
N LEU A 624 -3.23 -31.49 13.83
CA LEU A 624 -3.05 -32.63 14.73
C LEU A 624 -4.23 -32.78 15.67
N ALA A 625 -4.73 -31.69 16.26
CA ALA A 625 -5.90 -31.70 17.13
C ALA A 625 -7.13 -32.27 16.41
N VAL A 626 -7.41 -31.81 15.19
CA VAL A 626 -8.51 -32.33 14.35
C VAL A 626 -8.33 -33.81 14.04
N TYR A 627 -7.10 -34.25 13.74
CA TYR A 627 -6.80 -35.66 13.48
C TYR A 627 -7.00 -36.57 14.72
N PHE A 628 -6.53 -36.16 15.89
CA PHE A 628 -6.71 -36.94 17.11
C PHE A 628 -8.17 -36.96 17.55
N PHE A 629 -8.87 -35.83 17.42
CA PHE A 629 -10.30 -35.75 17.70
C PHE A 629 -11.12 -36.67 16.77
N SER A 630 -10.84 -36.68 15.47
CA SER A 630 -11.55 -37.56 14.53
C SER A 630 -11.31 -39.04 14.83
N LYS A 631 -10.09 -39.42 15.25
CA LYS A 631 -9.79 -40.78 15.72
C LYS A 631 -10.52 -41.14 17.01
N LEU A 632 -10.62 -40.20 17.96
CA LEU A 632 -11.32 -40.41 19.22
C LEU A 632 -12.82 -40.65 18.96
N VAL A 633 -13.46 -39.79 18.16
CA VAL A 633 -14.86 -39.92 17.77
C VAL A 633 -15.10 -41.23 17.03
N TYR A 634 -14.22 -41.63 16.10
CA TYR A 634 -14.35 -42.91 15.40
C TYR A 634 -14.24 -44.11 16.35
N ARG A 635 -13.34 -44.05 17.35
CA ARG A 635 -13.19 -45.11 18.37
C ARG A 635 -14.42 -45.21 19.27
N TYR A 636 -14.92 -44.08 19.77
CA TYR A 636 -16.13 -44.03 20.61
C TYR A 636 -17.39 -44.45 19.84
N GLY A 637 -17.57 -43.97 18.61
CA GLY A 637 -18.71 -44.35 17.76
C GLY A 637 -18.75 -45.84 17.44
N ARG A 638 -17.58 -46.49 17.28
CA ARG A 638 -17.50 -47.96 17.14
C ARG A 638 -17.82 -48.70 18.43
N GLY A 639 -17.54 -48.11 19.60
CA GLY A 639 -17.91 -48.65 20.91
C GLY A 639 -19.41 -48.58 21.19
N VAL A 640 -20.10 -47.54 20.68
CA VAL A 640 -21.56 -47.35 20.83
C VAL A 640 -22.38 -48.15 19.81
N LEU A 641 -21.81 -48.50 18.65
CA LEU A 641 -22.49 -49.33 17.64
C LEU A 641 -22.27 -50.84 17.82
N ASN A 642 -21.27 -51.23 18.62
CA ASN A 642 -20.93 -52.63 18.89
C ASN A 642 -21.22 -53.06 20.34
N GLY A 643 -21.77 -52.18 21.17
CA GLY A 643 -22.34 -52.49 22.48
C GLY A 643 -23.83 -52.21 22.42
#